data_AF-A0A819XYG1-F1
#
_entry.id   AF-A0A819XYG1-F1
#
_cell.length_a   1.000
_cell.length_b   1.000
_cell.length_c   1.000
_cell.angle_alpha   90.00
_cell.angle_beta   90.00
_cell.angle_gamma   90.00
#
_symmetry.space_group_name_H-M   'P 1'
#
loop_
_entity.id
_entity.type
_entity.pdbx_description
1 polymer ?
#
loop_
_entity_poly.entity_id
_entity_poly.type
_entity_poly.pdbx_seq_one_letter_code
_entity_poly.pdbx_strand_id
1 'polypeptide(L)'
;DDSVQLMDTIETVRETQIDNEMKIKQLLEAQRLLERQRYSFPENWISVDTIKNSWTSMNDVLKQKERVMETKLDTIQEKVKVEAQTIDTKTKELLEDWSTKKPIGGDLKPRDAIRQLALYETKLNEQLEKRTVLNKAKQSVKMQESGQVDHFEKRIRADLAELEEIRNVWKSLENVCNRLEELKDIQWLTVQPKKLKTNLEELLTSMTAMVSSVKNYHSYGAVKSNIENYLKMIPFINELKSEALKDRHWKDMVKTLDLTMTWNNMADLTLRDIWDQVDNFKKNENLLRDIMINAQGEKALEEFLKQISEQWKVYQLELIDYQKKCKVIKSWDDLFTKAKENLSNILSMKLSPYFKAFEAETLSWEDKLNRIINIFDIWIDVQRRWVYLEGIFTSSTDIAQLLPNESQKFQSVANEFVGLLKKVEKSPLVLDVIAIPNVQKLLERLADSLTKIQKALGEYLERQRAAFPRFYFIGDEDLLEMIGNSNNLLRLQKHFKKMFAGVNSLIINEEDPTIIEGVQSKEGEEVKFFNQISIKQHPNINDWLSRVEKEISLTLAKLLAQSIPQLTAIQNNLTDTQGFINWLDQYQAQLVVLAFQVSWSENIERLLVFGKNVDLQPALRQIESTLGMLADLVLADQPTVRRRKLEHLIIEHVHKRDVTRALIDKKVDSASNFEWLAQMRLYFEPSNQNVLEQLKLRMANAEFHYGFEYLGLQDRLVQTPLTDRCFLTMTQALHAKFGGSPFGPAGTGKTESVKALGNALGRFVLVFNCDEAFDFQAMGRIFVGLCQVGAWGCFDEFNRLEERMLSAVSQQIQTIQEALRQQSSANKSTLKIEIVGKTITVNSNMAIFITMNPGYAGRSNLPDNLKSLFRSLAMTVP
;
A
#
# COMPACT_ATOMS: atom_id res chain seq x y z
N ASP A 1 -95.50 9.58 55.08
CA ASP A 1 -95.88 10.85 54.44
C ASP A 1 -97.31 11.27 54.75
N ASP A 2 -98.34 10.50 54.41
CA ASP A 2 -99.75 10.87 54.67
C ASP A 2 -100.07 11.22 56.14
N SER A 3 -99.48 10.50 57.10
CA SER A 3 -99.68 10.78 58.54
C SER A 3 -98.96 12.04 59.03
N VAL A 4 -97.87 12.43 58.36
CA VAL A 4 -97.11 13.64 58.68
C VAL A 4 -97.81 14.85 58.09
N GLN A 5 -98.29 14.76 56.85
CA GLN A 5 -99.16 15.78 56.26
C GLN A 5 -100.41 16.00 57.11
N LEU A 6 -101.06 14.94 57.59
CA LEU A 6 -102.23 15.06 58.45
C LEU A 6 -101.96 15.80 59.77
N MET A 7 -100.76 15.67 60.36
CA MET A 7 -100.37 16.45 61.55
C MET A 7 -100.23 17.94 61.23
N ASP A 8 -99.55 18.25 60.13
CA ASP A 8 -99.35 19.62 59.67
C ASP A 8 -100.71 20.33 59.42
N THR A 9 -101.67 19.61 58.82
CA THR A 9 -103.03 20.13 58.59
C THR A 9 -103.83 20.32 59.89
N ILE A 10 -103.66 19.45 60.89
CA ILE A 10 -104.34 19.60 62.19
C ILE A 10 -103.77 20.79 62.95
N GLU A 11 -102.45 20.99 62.94
CA GLU A 11 -101.78 22.08 63.65
C GLU A 11 -102.16 23.44 63.04
N THR A 12 -102.18 23.55 61.71
CA THR A 12 -102.65 24.76 61.00
C THR A 12 -104.13 25.08 61.27
N VAL A 13 -105.02 24.08 61.29
CA VAL A 13 -106.44 24.33 61.62
C VAL A 13 -106.62 24.76 63.07
N ARG A 14 -105.84 24.20 64.00
CA ARG A 14 -105.86 24.55 65.43
C ARG A 14 -105.47 26.00 65.69
N GLU A 15 -104.46 26.51 64.98
CA GLU A 15 -104.05 27.92 65.09
C GLU A 15 -105.18 28.89 64.71
N THR A 16 -106.01 28.52 63.72
CA THR A 16 -107.13 29.36 63.27
C THR A 16 -108.41 29.22 64.09
N GLN A 17 -108.47 28.26 65.03
CA GLN A 17 -109.69 27.91 65.76
C GLN A 17 -110.18 29.05 66.69
N ILE A 18 -109.24 29.70 67.39
CA ILE A 18 -109.54 30.76 68.37
C ILE A 18 -110.14 32.00 67.68
N ASP A 19 -109.55 32.41 66.56
CA ASP A 19 -110.00 33.58 65.79
C ASP A 19 -111.39 33.39 65.20
N ASN A 20 -111.68 32.18 64.71
CA ASN A 20 -113.00 31.85 64.15
C ASN A 20 -114.10 31.80 65.23
N GLU A 21 -113.78 31.35 66.43
CA GLU A 21 -114.72 31.32 67.55
C GLU A 21 -115.10 32.74 68.04
N MET A 22 -114.15 33.68 68.01
CA MET A 22 -114.45 35.09 68.30
C MET A 22 -115.36 35.73 67.24
N LYS A 23 -115.12 35.46 65.95
CA LYS A 23 -115.98 35.97 64.86
C LYS A 23 -117.41 35.48 64.97
N ILE A 24 -117.63 34.22 65.33
CA ILE A 24 -118.98 33.67 65.50
C ILE A 24 -119.72 34.36 66.65
N LYS A 25 -119.04 34.67 67.77
CA LYS A 25 -119.64 35.44 68.87
C LYS A 25 -120.07 36.85 68.45
N GLN A 26 -119.23 37.55 67.69
CA GLN A 26 -119.56 38.87 67.16
C GLN A 26 -120.78 38.84 66.23
N LEU A 27 -120.88 37.83 65.37
CA LEU A 27 -122.04 37.64 64.49
C LEU A 27 -123.33 37.37 65.29
N LEU A 28 -123.23 36.66 66.41
CA LEU A 28 -124.36 36.36 67.31
C LEU A 28 -124.86 37.63 68.03
N GLU A 29 -123.95 38.50 68.46
CA GLU A 29 -124.29 39.80 69.04
C GLU A 29 -124.89 40.75 68.00
N ALA A 30 -124.37 40.75 66.76
CA ALA A 30 -124.90 41.53 65.66
C ALA A 30 -126.32 41.09 65.28
N GLN A 31 -126.59 39.79 65.19
CA GLN A 31 -127.95 39.28 64.90
C GLN A 31 -128.93 39.65 66.03
N ARG A 32 -128.53 39.52 67.30
CA ARG A 32 -129.37 39.94 68.45
C ARG A 32 -129.66 41.43 68.46
N LEU A 33 -128.72 42.26 68.02
CA LEU A 33 -128.92 43.71 67.88
C LEU A 33 -129.97 44.01 66.80
N LEU A 34 -129.87 43.34 65.65
CA LEU A 34 -130.81 43.47 64.53
C LEU A 34 -132.23 43.00 64.92
N GLU A 35 -132.35 41.89 65.66
CA GLU A 35 -133.61 41.40 66.23
C GLU A 35 -134.23 42.41 67.21
N ARG A 36 -133.42 43.04 68.09
CA ARG A 36 -133.87 44.09 69.01
C ARG A 36 -134.38 45.35 68.30
N GLN A 37 -133.83 45.68 67.14
CA GLN A 37 -134.30 46.80 66.33
C GLN A 37 -135.49 46.45 65.41
N ARG A 38 -136.10 45.26 65.58
CA ARG A 38 -137.23 44.75 64.79
C ARG A 38 -136.96 44.72 63.28
N TYR A 39 -135.72 44.40 62.91
CA TYR A 39 -135.35 44.22 61.51
C TYR A 39 -136.02 42.95 60.94
N SER A 40 -136.56 43.04 59.71
CA SER A 40 -137.19 41.92 59.01
C SER A 40 -136.14 41.15 58.22
N PHE A 41 -135.84 39.92 58.63
CA PHE A 41 -134.87 39.08 57.94
C PHE A 41 -135.49 38.41 56.69
N PRO A 42 -134.75 38.33 55.56
CA PRO A 42 -135.21 37.66 54.34
C PRO A 42 -135.28 36.13 54.52
N GLU A 43 -136.11 35.44 53.72
CA GLU A 43 -136.35 33.98 53.83
C GLU A 43 -135.10 33.11 53.64
N ASN A 44 -134.05 33.61 52.99
CA ASN A 44 -132.77 32.93 52.80
C ASN A 44 -131.70 33.26 53.85
N TRP A 45 -132.08 33.92 54.95
CA TRP A 45 -131.15 34.26 56.01
C TRP A 45 -130.66 33.01 56.75
N ILE A 46 -129.34 32.81 56.79
CA ILE A 46 -128.74 31.74 57.57
C ILE A 46 -128.66 32.22 59.02
N SER A 47 -129.49 31.65 59.88
CA SER A 47 -129.41 31.92 61.32
C SER A 47 -128.01 31.61 61.84
N VAL A 48 -127.49 32.46 62.72
CA VAL A 48 -126.23 32.21 63.42
C VAL A 48 -126.26 30.90 64.20
N ASP A 49 -127.43 30.40 64.60
CA ASP A 49 -127.55 29.07 65.21
C ASP A 49 -127.15 27.94 64.26
N THR A 50 -127.46 28.05 62.95
CA THR A 50 -127.06 27.08 61.93
C THR A 50 -125.55 27.10 61.71
N ILE A 51 -124.93 28.29 61.75
CA ILE A 51 -123.47 28.46 61.66
C ILE A 51 -122.80 27.89 62.91
N LYS A 52 -123.34 28.19 64.09
CA LYS A 52 -122.85 27.67 65.36
C LYS A 52 -122.90 26.14 65.39
N ASN A 53 -123.99 25.54 64.92
CA ASN A 53 -124.15 24.09 64.83
C ASN A 53 -123.13 23.44 63.87
N SER A 54 -122.90 24.05 62.70
CA SER A 54 -121.88 23.59 61.76
C SER A 54 -120.45 23.72 62.34
N TRP A 55 -120.17 24.81 63.07
CA TRP A 55 -118.89 25.02 63.75
C TRP A 55 -118.65 24.02 64.88
N THR A 56 -119.69 23.71 65.67
CA THR A 56 -119.59 22.63 66.66
C THR A 56 -119.34 21.28 66.02
N SER A 57 -120.03 20.95 64.91
CA SER A 57 -119.74 19.71 64.15
C SER A 57 -118.30 19.65 63.63
N MET A 58 -117.77 20.77 63.12
CA MET A 58 -116.37 20.84 62.67
C MET A 58 -115.39 20.65 63.84
N ASN A 59 -115.64 21.29 64.98
CA ASN A 59 -114.82 21.13 66.19
C ASN A 59 -114.89 19.71 66.77
N ASP A 60 -116.03 19.05 66.66
CA ASP A 60 -116.18 17.66 67.09
C ASP A 60 -115.42 16.72 66.16
N VAL A 61 -115.43 16.96 64.84
CA VAL A 61 -114.58 16.24 63.88
C VAL A 61 -113.09 16.49 64.16
N LEU A 62 -112.70 17.74 64.44
CA LEU A 62 -111.33 18.09 64.80
C LEU A 62 -110.88 17.33 66.05
N LYS A 63 -111.66 17.38 67.13
CA LYS A 63 -111.39 16.63 68.38
C LYS A 63 -111.35 15.13 68.17
N GLN A 64 -112.20 14.60 67.29
CA GLN A 64 -112.19 13.18 66.94
C GLN A 64 -110.91 12.81 66.20
N LYS A 65 -110.45 13.64 65.26
CA LYS A 65 -109.20 13.42 64.51
C LYS A 65 -107.96 13.63 65.39
N GLU A 66 -107.97 14.60 66.30
CA GLU A 66 -106.93 14.81 67.31
C GLU A 66 -106.77 13.58 68.21
N ARG A 67 -107.88 13.01 68.72
CA ARG A 67 -107.83 11.77 69.51
C ARG A 67 -107.30 10.57 68.72
N VAL A 68 -107.65 10.47 67.44
CA VAL A 68 -107.12 9.41 66.55
C VAL A 68 -105.62 9.59 66.28
N MET A 69 -105.12 10.83 66.30
CA MET A 69 -103.70 11.12 66.17
C MET A 69 -102.93 10.91 67.47
N GLU A 70 -103.46 11.35 68.62
CA GLU A 70 -102.87 11.08 69.94
C GLU A 70 -102.73 9.58 70.21
N THR A 71 -103.72 8.77 69.81
CA THR A 71 -103.64 7.30 69.95
C THR A 71 -102.67 6.63 68.98
N LYS A 72 -102.26 7.29 67.90
CA LYS A 72 -101.31 6.75 66.90
C LYS A 72 -99.91 7.37 66.97
N LEU A 73 -99.73 8.43 67.77
CA LEU A 73 -98.49 9.19 67.87
C LEU A 73 -97.35 8.33 68.43
N ASP A 74 -97.62 7.58 69.49
CA ASP A 74 -96.67 6.63 70.10
C ASP A 74 -96.22 5.56 69.09
N THR A 75 -97.16 5.03 68.29
CA THR A 75 -96.85 4.01 67.29
C THR A 75 -96.00 4.55 66.13
N ILE A 76 -96.18 5.83 65.78
CA ILE A 76 -95.38 6.53 64.76
C ILE A 76 -93.99 6.85 65.30
N GLN A 77 -93.90 7.30 66.56
CA GLN A 77 -92.63 7.54 67.26
C GLN A 77 -91.78 6.27 67.37
N GLU A 78 -92.39 5.14 67.73
CA GLU A 78 -91.72 3.83 67.77
C GLU A 78 -91.17 3.42 66.40
N LYS A 79 -91.97 3.59 65.32
CA LYS A 79 -91.54 3.28 63.94
C LYS A 79 -90.39 4.15 63.46
N VAL A 80 -90.44 5.46 63.72
CA VAL A 80 -89.35 6.39 63.35
C VAL A 80 -88.07 6.06 64.11
N LYS A 81 -88.17 5.60 65.36
CA LYS A 81 -87.02 5.17 66.18
C LYS A 81 -86.37 3.89 65.65
N VAL A 82 -87.16 2.89 65.25
CA VAL A 82 -86.65 1.63 64.66
C VAL A 82 -85.98 1.91 63.30
N GLU A 83 -86.59 2.74 62.46
CA GLU A 83 -86.02 3.12 61.18
C GLU A 83 -84.72 3.91 61.35
N ALA A 84 -84.65 4.80 62.35
CA ALA A 84 -83.43 5.54 62.68
C ALA A 84 -82.28 4.61 63.09
N GLN A 85 -82.54 3.62 63.94
CA GLN A 85 -81.53 2.64 64.35
C GLN A 85 -81.03 1.80 63.17
N THR A 86 -81.92 1.44 62.25
CA THR A 86 -81.59 0.66 61.04
C THR A 86 -80.73 1.45 60.07
N ILE A 87 -81.00 2.75 59.91
CA ILE A 87 -80.18 3.66 59.10
C ILE A 87 -78.81 3.88 59.76
N ASP A 88 -78.74 3.98 61.09
CA ASP A 88 -77.48 4.16 61.81
C ASP A 88 -76.55 2.93 61.72
N THR A 89 -77.06 1.70 61.86
CA THR A 89 -76.26 0.48 61.66
C THR A 89 -75.75 0.37 60.23
N LYS A 90 -76.62 0.55 59.22
CA LYS A 90 -76.20 0.53 57.81
C LYS A 90 -75.18 1.62 57.47
N THR A 91 -75.31 2.80 58.08
CA THR A 91 -74.34 3.88 57.90
C THR A 91 -72.98 3.51 58.50
N LYS A 92 -72.94 2.93 59.70
CA LYS A 92 -71.68 2.47 60.32
C LYS A 92 -70.98 1.41 59.48
N GLU A 93 -71.71 0.40 59.01
CA GLU A 93 -71.18 -0.66 58.14
C GLU A 93 -70.59 -0.11 56.84
N LEU A 94 -71.28 0.85 56.20
CA LEU A 94 -70.80 1.48 54.96
C LEU A 94 -69.52 2.31 55.19
N LEU A 95 -69.43 3.04 56.31
CA LEU A 95 -68.26 3.84 56.66
C LEU A 95 -67.04 2.97 56.99
N GLU A 96 -67.26 1.84 57.67
CA GLU A 96 -66.19 0.87 57.98
C GLU A 96 -65.69 0.17 56.71
N ASP A 97 -66.58 -0.21 55.79
CA ASP A 97 -66.24 -0.78 54.48
C ASP A 97 -65.44 0.23 53.62
N TRP A 98 -65.82 1.51 53.61
CA TRP A 98 -65.05 2.57 52.95
C TRP A 98 -63.64 2.72 53.53
N SER A 99 -63.49 2.68 54.86
CA SER A 99 -62.20 2.85 55.51
C SER A 99 -61.19 1.73 55.22
N THR A 100 -61.68 0.51 54.98
CA THR A 100 -60.87 -0.70 54.80
C THR A 100 -60.65 -1.06 53.33
N LYS A 101 -61.63 -0.81 52.45
CA LYS A 101 -61.60 -1.22 51.03
C LYS A 101 -61.45 -0.08 50.03
N LYS A 102 -61.04 1.11 50.47
CA LYS A 102 -60.80 2.23 49.55
C LYS A 102 -59.75 1.88 48.48
N PRO A 103 -60.01 2.15 47.19
CA PRO A 103 -59.16 1.73 46.08
C PRO A 103 -57.89 2.58 45.97
N ILE A 104 -56.92 2.30 46.84
CA ILE A 104 -55.60 2.98 46.91
C ILE A 104 -54.46 2.07 46.44
N GLY A 105 -54.71 0.76 46.26
CA GLY A 105 -53.72 -0.22 45.84
C GLY A 105 -53.16 0.08 44.44
N GLY A 106 -51.84 -0.08 44.28
CA GLY A 106 -51.12 0.18 43.03
C GLY A 106 -51.39 -0.82 41.90
N ASP A 107 -51.99 -1.97 42.20
CA ASP A 107 -52.27 -3.05 41.24
C ASP A 107 -53.60 -2.89 40.50
N LEU A 108 -54.40 -1.89 40.85
CA LEU A 108 -55.71 -1.64 40.26
C LEU A 108 -55.60 -0.81 38.97
N LYS A 109 -56.30 -1.23 37.91
CA LYS A 109 -56.41 -0.42 36.68
C LYS A 109 -57.21 0.85 36.97
N PRO A 110 -56.83 2.02 36.40
CA PRO A 110 -57.54 3.28 36.61
C PRO A 110 -59.05 3.20 36.36
N ARG A 111 -59.47 2.47 35.32
CA ARG A 111 -60.89 2.26 34.99
C ARG A 111 -61.65 1.47 36.04
N ASP A 112 -61.02 0.44 36.61
CA ASP A 112 -61.64 -0.40 37.64
C ASP A 112 -61.74 0.34 38.97
N ALA A 113 -60.71 1.13 39.32
CA ALA A 113 -60.71 2.01 40.48
C ALA A 113 -61.79 3.10 40.37
N ILE A 114 -61.91 3.77 39.22
CA ILE A 114 -62.95 4.80 38.97
C ILE A 114 -64.36 4.19 39.06
N ARG A 115 -64.56 2.98 38.53
CA ARG A 115 -65.84 2.26 38.63
C ARG A 115 -66.19 1.91 40.08
N GLN A 116 -65.22 1.44 40.87
CA GLN A 116 -65.43 1.17 42.30
C GLN A 116 -65.78 2.45 43.07
N LEU A 117 -65.11 3.57 42.79
CA LEU A 117 -65.43 4.87 43.39
C LEU A 117 -66.85 5.34 43.05
N ALA A 118 -67.31 5.15 41.80
CA ALA A 118 -68.68 5.47 41.41
C ALA A 118 -69.72 4.66 42.19
N LEU A 119 -69.47 3.37 42.43
CA LEU A 119 -70.37 2.52 43.22
C LEU A 119 -70.46 2.99 44.69
N TYR A 120 -69.35 3.41 45.30
CA TYR A 120 -69.35 3.94 46.66
C TYR A 120 -70.02 5.31 46.75
N GLU A 121 -69.85 6.18 45.75
CA GLU A 121 -70.54 7.47 45.68
C GLU A 121 -72.05 7.31 45.64
N THR A 122 -72.58 6.40 44.82
CA THR A 122 -74.03 6.11 44.77
C THR A 122 -74.53 5.63 46.13
N LYS A 123 -73.82 4.69 46.77
CA LYS A 123 -74.20 4.16 48.09
C LYS A 123 -74.18 5.23 49.19
N LEU A 124 -73.17 6.10 49.19
CA LEU A 124 -73.04 7.18 50.17
C LEU A 124 -74.13 8.25 49.98
N ASN A 125 -74.45 8.61 48.73
CA ASN A 125 -75.52 9.55 48.41
C ASN A 125 -76.92 9.00 48.77
N GLU A 126 -77.20 7.72 48.47
CA GLU A 126 -78.47 7.08 48.87
C GLU A 126 -78.67 7.08 50.39
N GLN A 127 -77.59 6.85 51.16
CA GLN A 127 -77.66 6.91 52.63
C GLN A 127 -77.83 8.34 53.13
N LEU A 128 -77.19 9.31 52.48
CA LEU A 128 -77.37 10.73 52.80
C LEU A 128 -78.83 11.15 52.58
N GLU A 129 -79.44 10.80 51.45
CA GLU A 129 -80.85 11.10 51.16
C GLU A 129 -81.80 10.48 52.20
N LYS A 130 -81.67 9.18 52.48
CA LYS A 130 -82.48 8.50 53.51
C LYS A 130 -82.38 9.18 54.87
N ARG A 131 -81.19 9.68 55.20
CA ARG A 131 -80.91 10.38 56.45
C ARG A 131 -81.49 11.80 56.49
N THR A 132 -81.48 12.53 55.37
CA THR A 132 -82.18 13.82 55.29
C THR A 132 -83.70 13.67 55.45
N VAL A 133 -84.30 12.62 54.87
CA VAL A 133 -85.72 12.30 55.04
C VAL A 133 -86.03 11.90 56.49
N LEU A 134 -85.17 11.08 57.10
CA LEU A 134 -85.29 10.71 58.51
C LEU A 134 -85.20 11.93 59.45
N ASN A 135 -84.28 12.86 59.19
CA ASN A 135 -84.13 14.08 59.99
C ASN A 135 -85.37 14.99 59.86
N LYS A 136 -85.96 15.10 58.66
CA LYS A 136 -87.26 15.78 58.49
C LYS A 136 -88.38 15.08 59.26
N ALA A 137 -88.46 13.75 59.20
CA ALA A 137 -89.47 12.97 59.93
C ALA A 137 -89.32 13.10 61.46
N LYS A 138 -88.08 13.12 61.98
CA LYS A 138 -87.79 13.36 63.42
C LYS A 138 -88.23 14.76 63.87
N GLN A 139 -88.07 15.78 63.02
CA GLN A 139 -88.55 17.14 63.30
C GLN A 139 -90.09 17.21 63.35
N SER A 140 -90.79 16.62 62.37
CA SER A 140 -92.26 16.65 62.31
C SER A 140 -92.94 15.90 63.45
N VAL A 141 -92.30 14.88 64.03
CA VAL A 141 -92.86 14.06 65.14
C VAL A 141 -92.45 14.62 66.52
N LYS A 142 -91.84 15.82 66.57
CA LYS A 142 -91.34 16.49 67.80
C LYS A 142 -90.40 15.59 68.63
N MET A 143 -89.65 14.70 67.97
CA MET A 143 -88.68 13.81 68.64
C MET A 143 -87.30 14.45 68.81
N GLN A 144 -87.08 15.67 68.31
CA GLN A 144 -85.83 16.42 68.47
C GLN A 144 -86.10 17.91 68.74
N GLU A 145 -85.34 18.51 69.65
CA GLU A 145 -85.22 19.95 69.78
C GLU A 145 -84.47 20.55 68.58
N SER A 146 -84.91 21.72 68.13
CA SER A 146 -84.27 22.48 67.04
C SER A 146 -82.78 22.70 67.32
N GLY A 147 -81.88 22.05 66.54
CA GLY A 147 -80.46 22.43 66.49
C GLY A 147 -79.39 21.33 66.62
N GLN A 148 -79.72 20.04 66.84
CA GLN A 148 -78.69 18.99 66.85
C GLN A 148 -78.27 18.56 65.43
N VAL A 149 -76.99 18.77 65.09
CA VAL A 149 -76.38 18.34 63.82
C VAL A 149 -76.02 16.86 63.89
N ASP A 150 -76.46 16.08 62.91
CA ASP A 150 -76.19 14.65 62.83
C ASP A 150 -74.71 14.37 62.49
N HIS A 151 -73.97 13.79 63.44
CA HIS A 151 -72.53 13.50 63.31
C HIS A 151 -72.21 12.64 62.09
N PHE A 152 -73.07 11.67 61.77
CA PHE A 152 -72.87 10.79 60.63
C PHE A 152 -73.10 11.51 59.30
N GLU A 153 -74.00 12.49 59.24
CA GLU A 153 -74.19 13.31 58.03
C GLU A 153 -72.91 14.09 57.70
N LYS A 154 -72.28 14.68 58.73
CA LYS A 154 -70.99 15.37 58.58
C LYS A 154 -69.88 14.42 58.13
N ARG A 155 -69.88 13.18 58.61
CA ARG A 155 -68.89 12.16 58.24
C ARG A 155 -69.07 11.69 56.79
N ILE A 156 -70.30 11.39 56.36
CA ILE A 156 -70.61 11.00 54.97
C ILE A 156 -70.18 12.10 54.00
N ARG A 157 -70.42 13.38 54.32
CA ARG A 157 -69.98 14.51 53.47
C ARG A 157 -68.45 14.62 53.39
N ALA A 158 -67.73 14.34 54.47
CA ALA A 158 -66.27 14.31 54.47
C ALA A 158 -65.71 13.16 53.62
N ASP A 159 -66.31 11.97 53.72
CA ASP A 159 -65.89 10.80 52.94
C ASP A 159 -66.25 10.96 51.44
N LEU A 160 -67.36 11.65 51.11
CA LEU A 160 -67.67 12.05 49.72
C LEU A 160 -66.62 13.02 49.14
N ALA A 161 -66.11 13.95 49.95
CA ALA A 161 -65.03 14.84 49.53
C ALA A 161 -63.70 14.08 49.32
N GLU A 162 -63.35 13.14 50.21
CA GLU A 162 -62.19 12.25 50.04
C GLU A 162 -62.32 11.39 48.78
N LEU A 163 -63.53 10.89 48.48
CA LEU A 163 -63.82 10.11 47.28
C LEU A 163 -63.60 10.94 46.00
N GLU A 164 -64.02 12.20 45.99
CA GLU A 164 -63.81 13.11 44.86
C GLU A 164 -62.32 13.39 44.61
N GLU A 165 -61.54 13.58 45.67
CA GLU A 165 -60.08 13.72 45.58
C GLU A 165 -59.42 12.46 44.99
N ILE A 166 -59.77 11.27 45.47
CA ILE A 166 -59.23 9.99 44.97
C ILE A 166 -59.64 9.76 43.50
N ARG A 167 -60.86 10.13 43.12
CA ARG A 167 -61.32 10.05 41.72
C ARG A 167 -60.50 10.95 40.81
N ASN A 168 -60.18 12.17 41.26
CA ASN A 168 -59.37 13.11 40.49
C ASN A 168 -57.93 12.62 40.31
N VAL A 169 -57.36 11.91 41.30
CA VAL A 169 -56.07 11.20 41.19
C VAL A 169 -56.13 10.14 40.09
N TRP A 170 -57.10 9.24 40.13
CA TRP A 170 -57.20 8.15 39.15
C TRP A 170 -57.50 8.64 37.72
N LYS A 171 -58.31 9.70 37.57
CA LYS A 171 -58.52 10.36 36.26
C LYS A 171 -57.23 10.97 35.71
N SER A 172 -56.41 11.58 36.57
CA SER A 172 -55.11 12.14 36.16
C SER A 172 -54.11 11.07 35.75
N LEU A 173 -54.11 9.92 36.44
CA LEU A 173 -53.28 8.77 36.12
C LEU A 173 -53.77 7.98 34.90
N GLU A 174 -55.06 8.02 34.57
CA GLU A 174 -55.64 7.31 33.41
C GLU A 174 -54.96 7.71 32.10
N ASN A 175 -54.71 9.01 31.89
CA ASN A 175 -54.01 9.50 30.69
C ASN A 175 -52.58 8.95 30.59
N VAL A 176 -51.85 8.90 31.70
CA VAL A 176 -50.48 8.39 31.75
C VAL A 176 -50.46 6.88 31.52
N CYS A 177 -51.36 6.13 32.15
CA CYS A 177 -51.46 4.69 32.00
C CYS A 177 -51.88 4.28 30.58
N ASN A 178 -52.85 4.98 29.97
CA ASN A 178 -53.27 4.68 28.59
C ASN A 178 -52.12 4.90 27.61
N ARG A 179 -51.40 6.02 27.74
CA ARG A 179 -50.25 6.30 26.88
C ARG A 179 -49.09 5.32 27.11
N LEU A 180 -48.93 4.83 28.33
CA LEU A 180 -47.97 3.78 28.64
C LEU A 180 -48.36 2.42 28.04
N GLU A 181 -49.65 2.09 27.97
CA GLU A 181 -50.15 0.91 27.25
C GLU A 181 -50.00 1.06 25.73
N GLU A 182 -50.25 2.24 25.17
CA GLU A 182 -49.99 2.52 23.74
C GLU A 182 -48.51 2.30 23.38
N LEU A 183 -47.58 2.70 24.26
CA LEU A 183 -46.15 2.45 24.06
C LEU A 183 -45.81 0.95 24.09
N LYS A 184 -46.46 0.18 24.98
CA LYS A 184 -46.26 -1.28 25.09
C LYS A 184 -46.70 -2.02 23.83
N ASP A 185 -47.76 -1.56 23.16
CA ASP A 185 -48.33 -2.20 21.98
C ASP A 185 -47.56 -1.88 20.66
N ILE A 186 -46.51 -1.05 20.71
CA ILE A 186 -45.68 -0.75 19.53
C ILE A 186 -44.94 -2.02 19.07
N GLN A 187 -45.04 -2.34 17.79
CA GLN A 187 -44.27 -3.42 17.16
C GLN A 187 -42.77 -3.15 17.25
N TRP A 188 -42.00 -4.18 17.64
CA TRP A 188 -40.57 -4.07 17.89
C TRP A 188 -39.83 -3.45 16.70
N LEU A 189 -40.10 -3.88 15.47
CA LEU A 189 -39.49 -3.35 14.24
C LEU A 189 -39.56 -1.82 14.13
N THR A 190 -40.67 -1.20 14.56
CA THR A 190 -40.91 0.26 14.44
C THR A 190 -40.41 1.07 15.64
N VAL A 191 -40.01 0.40 16.73
CA VAL A 191 -39.49 1.06 17.94
C VAL A 191 -38.24 1.87 17.61
N GLN A 192 -38.30 3.17 17.93
CA GLN A 192 -37.16 4.08 17.88
C GLN A 192 -36.73 4.45 19.32
N PRO A 193 -35.58 3.96 19.80
CA PRO A 193 -35.19 4.11 21.21
C PRO A 193 -35.11 5.56 21.70
N LYS A 194 -34.64 6.49 20.83
CA LYS A 194 -34.58 7.92 21.15
C LYS A 194 -35.97 8.52 21.39
N LYS A 195 -36.94 8.23 20.51
CA LYS A 195 -38.33 8.69 20.67
C LYS A 195 -39.01 8.03 21.88
N LEU A 196 -38.74 6.74 22.11
CA LEU A 196 -39.25 6.03 23.26
C LEU A 196 -38.77 6.66 24.58
N LYS A 197 -37.48 7.00 24.67
CA LYS A 197 -36.91 7.73 25.81
C LYS A 197 -37.61 9.07 26.03
N THR A 198 -37.75 9.89 24.98
CA THR A 198 -38.43 11.19 25.07
C THR A 198 -39.87 11.05 25.55
N ASN A 199 -40.62 10.08 25.00
CA ASN A 199 -42.00 9.82 25.43
C ASN A 199 -42.08 9.42 26.91
N LEU A 200 -41.16 8.59 27.40
CA LEU A 200 -41.12 8.19 28.82
C LEU A 200 -40.71 9.35 29.73
N GLU A 201 -39.76 10.20 29.32
CA GLU A 201 -39.37 11.42 30.04
C GLU A 201 -40.51 12.45 30.09
N GLU A 202 -41.27 12.61 29.00
CA GLU A 202 -42.48 13.43 28.95
C GLU A 202 -43.56 12.91 29.90
N LEU A 203 -43.79 11.60 29.93
CA LEU A 203 -44.73 10.97 30.87
C LEU A 203 -44.28 11.18 32.33
N LEU A 204 -42.99 10.99 32.62
CA LEU A 204 -42.43 11.24 33.94
C LEU A 204 -42.57 12.71 34.35
N THR A 205 -42.31 13.64 33.42
CA THR A 205 -42.48 15.08 33.63
C THR A 205 -43.94 15.42 33.92
N SER A 206 -44.88 14.84 33.15
CA SER A 206 -46.32 15.02 33.34
C SER A 206 -46.78 14.53 34.72
N MET A 207 -46.20 13.42 35.22
CA MET A 207 -46.45 12.94 36.58
C MET A 207 -45.89 13.91 37.62
N THR A 208 -44.64 14.39 37.45
CA THR A 208 -44.04 15.33 38.40
C THR A 208 -44.73 16.70 38.44
N ALA A 209 -45.46 17.10 37.40
CA ALA A 209 -46.24 18.32 37.35
C ALA A 209 -47.59 18.23 38.09
N MET A 210 -48.01 17.03 38.52
CA MET A 210 -49.27 16.85 39.26
C MET A 210 -49.23 17.51 40.65
N VAL A 211 -50.42 17.89 41.16
CA VAL A 211 -50.61 18.57 42.45
C VAL A 211 -50.06 17.73 43.61
N SER A 212 -49.51 18.36 44.65
CA SER A 212 -48.90 17.68 45.80
C SER A 212 -49.81 16.70 46.53
N SER A 213 -51.12 16.95 46.55
CA SER A 213 -52.13 16.04 47.10
C SER A 213 -52.17 14.69 46.39
N VAL A 214 -51.93 14.67 45.07
CA VAL A 214 -51.93 13.46 44.22
C VAL A 214 -50.67 12.62 44.44
N LYS A 215 -49.54 13.26 44.76
CA LYS A 215 -48.22 12.61 44.90
C LYS A 215 -48.08 11.75 46.15
N ASN A 216 -48.91 11.98 47.16
CA ASN A 216 -48.89 11.24 48.43
C ASN A 216 -49.57 9.85 48.34
N TYR A 217 -50.20 9.52 47.21
CA TYR A 217 -50.89 8.26 47.00
C TYR A 217 -49.95 7.15 46.49
N HIS A 218 -50.15 5.92 46.97
CA HIS A 218 -49.35 4.75 46.60
C HIS A 218 -49.42 4.41 45.11
N SER A 219 -50.58 4.63 44.47
CA SER A 219 -50.80 4.44 43.04
C SER A 219 -49.90 5.32 42.17
N TYR A 220 -49.65 6.58 42.57
CA TYR A 220 -48.70 7.45 41.90
C TYR A 220 -47.26 6.91 41.99
N GLY A 221 -46.86 6.43 43.17
CA GLY A 221 -45.54 5.84 43.38
C GLY A 221 -45.27 4.61 42.52
N ALA A 222 -46.27 3.72 42.38
CA ALA A 222 -46.17 2.52 41.57
C ALA A 222 -45.98 2.82 40.06
N VAL A 223 -46.81 3.71 39.50
CA VAL A 223 -46.71 4.10 38.09
C VAL A 223 -45.39 4.83 37.81
N LYS A 224 -44.96 5.70 38.72
CA LYS A 224 -43.68 6.41 38.60
C LYS A 224 -42.50 5.44 38.60
N SER A 225 -42.48 4.48 39.53
CA SER A 225 -41.44 3.44 39.61
C SER A 225 -41.38 2.61 38.33
N ASN A 226 -42.53 2.26 37.74
CA ASN A 226 -42.59 1.56 36.46
C ASN A 226 -41.95 2.36 35.31
N ILE A 227 -42.26 3.66 35.19
CA ILE A 227 -41.66 4.53 34.17
C ILE A 227 -40.15 4.66 34.39
N GLU A 228 -39.69 4.85 35.63
CA GLU A 228 -38.26 4.91 35.96
C GLU A 228 -37.53 3.59 35.63
N ASN A 229 -38.16 2.45 35.83
CA ASN A 229 -37.60 1.14 35.46
C ASN A 229 -37.51 0.98 33.94
N TYR A 230 -38.52 1.41 33.16
CA TYR A 230 -38.43 1.39 31.69
C TYR A 230 -37.36 2.34 31.16
N LEU A 231 -37.19 3.53 31.78
CA LEU A 231 -36.12 4.46 31.43
C LEU A 231 -34.72 3.85 31.64
N LYS A 232 -34.52 3.07 32.71
CA LYS A 232 -33.26 2.34 32.95
C LYS A 232 -32.96 1.27 31.89
N MET A 233 -33.98 0.77 31.18
CA MET A 233 -33.81 -0.25 30.13
C MET A 233 -33.51 0.33 28.74
N ILE A 234 -33.64 1.65 28.54
CA ILE A 234 -33.38 2.29 27.24
C ILE A 234 -31.98 2.00 26.67
N PRO A 235 -30.88 2.00 27.46
CA PRO A 235 -29.55 1.66 26.93
C PRO A 235 -29.50 0.24 26.35
N PHE A 236 -30.13 -0.72 27.01
CA PHE A 236 -30.20 -2.11 26.55
C PHE A 236 -31.05 -2.25 25.28
N ILE A 237 -32.17 -1.52 25.20
CA ILE A 237 -33.00 -1.45 23.97
C ILE A 237 -32.22 -0.84 22.80
N ASN A 238 -31.36 0.16 23.05
CA ASN A 238 -30.46 0.69 22.02
C ASN A 238 -29.49 -0.37 21.50
N GLU A 239 -28.89 -1.16 22.39
CA GLU A 239 -27.98 -2.25 22.02
C GLU A 239 -28.69 -3.34 21.21
N LEU A 240 -29.91 -3.74 21.63
CA LEU A 240 -30.74 -4.70 20.90
C LEU A 240 -31.21 -4.21 19.53
N LYS A 241 -31.26 -2.89 19.32
CA LYS A 241 -31.60 -2.26 18.04
C LYS A 241 -30.38 -2.03 17.14
N SER A 242 -29.19 -2.45 17.55
CA SER A 242 -27.99 -2.39 16.71
C SER A 242 -28.18 -3.20 15.42
N GLU A 243 -27.77 -2.61 14.30
CA GLU A 243 -27.73 -3.29 12.99
C GLU A 243 -26.77 -4.50 12.96
N ALA A 244 -25.90 -4.63 13.96
CA ALA A 244 -25.04 -5.81 14.11
C ALA A 244 -25.83 -7.09 14.41
N LEU A 245 -27.00 -6.98 15.04
CA LEU A 245 -27.83 -8.12 15.40
C LEU A 245 -28.65 -8.59 14.19
N LYS A 246 -28.34 -9.79 13.70
CA LYS A 246 -29.03 -10.48 12.62
C LYS A 246 -29.90 -11.61 13.17
N ASP A 247 -30.74 -12.20 12.33
CA ASP A 247 -31.66 -13.30 12.70
C ASP A 247 -30.97 -14.47 13.43
N ARG A 248 -29.71 -14.77 13.09
CA ARG A 248 -28.92 -15.80 13.79
C ARG A 248 -28.67 -15.45 15.26
N HIS A 249 -28.29 -14.21 15.55
CA HIS A 249 -28.06 -13.72 16.91
C HIS A 249 -29.37 -13.70 17.71
N TRP A 250 -30.48 -13.31 17.06
CA TRP A 250 -31.81 -13.38 17.66
C TRP A 250 -32.22 -14.82 18.02
N LYS A 251 -31.96 -15.79 17.14
CA LYS A 251 -32.21 -17.20 17.43
C LYS A 251 -31.35 -17.71 18.60
N ASP A 252 -30.09 -17.29 18.70
CA ASP A 252 -29.22 -17.67 19.80
C ASP A 252 -29.65 -17.04 21.12
N MET A 253 -30.12 -15.78 21.10
CA MET A 253 -30.72 -15.12 22.25
C MET A 253 -32.01 -15.82 22.71
N VAL A 254 -32.91 -16.16 21.79
CA VAL A 254 -34.16 -16.88 22.10
C VAL A 254 -33.89 -18.24 22.74
N LYS A 255 -32.86 -18.96 22.26
CA LYS A 255 -32.42 -20.23 22.87
C LYS A 255 -31.82 -20.03 24.25
N THR A 256 -30.96 -19.03 24.42
CA THR A 256 -30.27 -18.76 25.70
C THR A 256 -31.25 -18.33 26.80
N LEU A 257 -32.35 -17.71 26.42
CA LEU A 257 -33.41 -17.25 27.33
C LEU A 257 -34.54 -18.29 27.51
N ASP A 258 -34.47 -19.46 26.88
CA ASP A 258 -35.54 -20.48 26.85
C ASP A 258 -36.92 -19.94 26.38
N LEU A 259 -36.92 -18.92 25.52
CA LEU A 259 -38.13 -18.23 25.03
C LEU A 259 -38.70 -18.84 23.73
N THR A 260 -38.27 -20.05 23.38
CA THR A 260 -38.55 -20.71 22.10
C THR A 260 -40.03 -20.93 21.79
N MET A 261 -40.90 -20.93 22.81
CA MET A 261 -42.35 -21.06 22.64
C MET A 261 -43.07 -19.72 22.43
N THR A 262 -42.41 -18.60 22.73
CA THR A 262 -43.01 -17.25 22.73
C THR A 262 -42.61 -16.42 21.52
N TRP A 263 -41.39 -16.56 21.00
CA TRP A 263 -40.85 -15.69 19.93
C TRP A 263 -40.54 -16.48 18.66
N ASN A 264 -41.59 -16.87 17.93
CA ASN A 264 -41.45 -17.63 16.67
C ASN A 264 -41.12 -16.77 15.45
N ASN A 265 -41.50 -15.48 15.45
CA ASN A 265 -41.27 -14.57 14.34
C ASN A 265 -40.95 -13.15 14.87
N MET A 266 -39.87 -12.56 14.38
CA MET A 266 -39.44 -11.20 14.77
C MET A 266 -40.43 -10.11 14.37
N ALA A 267 -41.32 -10.40 13.41
CA ALA A 267 -42.33 -9.46 12.91
C ALA A 267 -43.49 -9.21 13.88
N ASP A 268 -43.82 -10.20 14.71
CA ASP A 268 -44.99 -10.16 15.60
C ASP A 268 -44.66 -9.68 17.02
N LEU A 269 -43.36 -9.43 17.28
CA LEU A 269 -42.82 -9.09 18.58
C LEU A 269 -43.16 -7.64 18.92
N THR A 270 -43.72 -7.40 20.10
CA THR A 270 -44.07 -6.05 20.60
C THR A 270 -43.08 -5.58 21.66
N LEU A 271 -43.08 -4.28 21.96
CA LEU A 271 -42.27 -3.73 23.05
C LEU A 271 -42.67 -4.32 24.41
N ARG A 272 -43.95 -4.67 24.60
CA ARG A 272 -44.45 -5.40 25.77
C ARG A 272 -43.69 -6.70 25.99
N ASP A 273 -43.51 -7.50 24.95
CA ASP A 273 -42.86 -8.81 25.05
C ASP A 273 -41.41 -8.69 25.55
N ILE A 274 -40.72 -7.61 25.20
CA ILE A 274 -39.34 -7.34 25.65
C ILE A 274 -39.32 -6.81 27.08
N TRP A 275 -40.26 -5.91 27.43
CA TRP A 275 -40.37 -5.36 28.78
C TRP A 275 -40.82 -6.39 29.82
N ASP A 276 -41.66 -7.36 29.45
CA ASP A 276 -42.12 -8.42 30.34
C ASP A 276 -41.00 -9.44 30.67
N GLN A 277 -39.97 -9.52 29.83
CA GLN A 277 -38.84 -10.43 30.01
C GLN A 277 -37.61 -9.76 30.67
N VAL A 278 -37.76 -8.53 31.18
CA VAL A 278 -36.66 -7.72 31.75
C VAL A 278 -35.88 -8.46 32.85
N ASP A 279 -36.57 -9.24 33.68
CA ASP A 279 -35.90 -9.98 34.76
C ASP A 279 -35.04 -11.14 34.23
N ASN A 280 -35.45 -11.76 33.12
CA ASN A 280 -34.66 -12.80 32.44
C ASN A 280 -33.47 -12.19 31.70
N PHE A 281 -33.65 -11.02 31.09
CA PHE A 281 -32.56 -10.24 30.49
C PHE A 281 -31.50 -9.85 31.52
N LYS A 282 -31.89 -9.39 32.71
CA LYS A 282 -30.97 -9.04 33.80
C LYS A 282 -30.23 -10.26 34.36
N LYS A 283 -30.89 -11.41 34.50
CA LYS A 283 -30.26 -12.64 34.99
C LYS A 283 -29.17 -13.16 34.05
N ASN A 284 -29.38 -13.02 32.74
CA ASN A 284 -28.48 -13.53 31.70
C ASN A 284 -27.66 -12.42 31.00
N GLU A 285 -27.48 -11.27 31.65
CA GLU A 285 -26.85 -10.07 31.05
C GLU A 285 -25.47 -10.36 30.43
N ASN A 286 -24.64 -11.18 31.08
CA ASN A 286 -23.29 -11.50 30.58
C ASN A 286 -23.33 -12.31 29.28
N LEU A 287 -24.20 -13.33 29.19
CA LEU A 287 -24.33 -14.16 27.98
C LEU A 287 -24.87 -13.34 26.80
N LEU A 288 -25.77 -12.40 27.08
CA LEU A 288 -26.33 -11.51 26.06
C LEU A 288 -25.30 -10.49 25.59
N ARG A 289 -24.46 -9.95 26.50
CA ARG A 289 -23.30 -9.14 26.12
C ARG A 289 -22.34 -9.90 25.22
N ASP A 290 -22.07 -11.17 25.50
CA ASP A 290 -21.20 -11.99 24.64
C ASP A 290 -21.78 -12.16 23.22
N ILE A 291 -23.10 -12.39 23.10
CA ILE A 291 -23.79 -12.45 21.80
C ILE A 291 -23.71 -11.09 21.07
N MET A 292 -23.87 -9.98 21.79
CA MET A 292 -23.76 -8.63 21.22
C MET A 292 -22.33 -8.30 20.77
N ILE A 293 -21.32 -8.68 21.55
CA ILE A 293 -19.90 -8.53 21.18
C ILE A 293 -19.59 -9.37 19.93
N ASN A 294 -20.08 -10.61 19.88
CA ASN A 294 -19.95 -11.46 18.70
C ASN A 294 -20.58 -10.79 17.47
N ALA A 295 -21.81 -10.30 17.59
CA ALA A 295 -22.52 -9.62 16.52
C ALA A 295 -21.77 -8.37 16.01
N GLN A 296 -21.22 -7.57 16.92
CA GLN A 296 -20.46 -6.37 16.59
C GLN A 296 -19.13 -6.73 15.88
N GLY A 297 -18.45 -7.77 16.35
CA GLY A 297 -17.26 -8.32 15.70
C GLY A 297 -17.55 -8.85 14.30
N GLU A 298 -18.68 -9.53 14.11
CA GLU A 298 -19.14 -9.97 12.79
C GLU A 298 -19.43 -8.81 11.84
N LYS A 299 -20.09 -7.74 12.30
CA LYS A 299 -20.38 -6.55 11.48
C LYS A 299 -19.09 -5.91 10.95
N ALA A 300 -18.06 -5.81 11.77
CA ALA A 300 -16.76 -5.27 11.35
C ALA A 300 -16.11 -6.11 10.25
N LEU A 301 -16.17 -7.44 10.36
CA LEU A 301 -15.66 -8.35 9.33
C LEU A 301 -16.48 -8.27 8.02
N GLU A 302 -17.80 -8.12 8.12
CA GLU A 302 -18.68 -7.94 6.97
C GLU A 302 -18.40 -6.63 6.21
N GLU A 303 -18.28 -5.51 6.93
CA GLU A 303 -17.92 -4.22 6.33
C GLU A 303 -16.55 -4.29 5.65
N PHE A 304 -15.59 -4.97 6.28
CA PHE A 304 -14.26 -5.19 5.73
C PHE A 304 -14.29 -6.02 4.43
N LEU A 305 -14.99 -7.17 4.42
CA LEU A 305 -15.16 -7.98 3.21
C LEU A 305 -15.89 -7.22 2.09
N LYS A 306 -16.87 -6.40 2.46
CA LYS A 306 -17.58 -5.54 1.51
C LYS A 306 -16.64 -4.52 0.87
N GLN A 307 -15.78 -3.87 1.65
CA GLN A 307 -14.76 -2.95 1.13
C GLN A 307 -13.80 -3.64 0.15
N ILE A 308 -13.29 -4.83 0.50
CA ILE A 308 -12.47 -5.63 -0.43
C ILE A 308 -13.26 -5.90 -1.71
N SER A 309 -14.51 -6.36 -1.59
CA SER A 309 -15.32 -6.67 -2.76
C SER A 309 -15.56 -5.46 -3.65
N GLU A 310 -15.85 -4.29 -3.09
CA GLU A 310 -16.10 -3.07 -3.85
C GLU A 310 -14.82 -2.56 -4.51
N GLN A 311 -13.68 -2.61 -3.81
CA GLN A 311 -12.38 -2.22 -4.35
C GLN A 311 -12.03 -3.05 -5.60
N TRP A 312 -12.09 -4.38 -5.53
CA TRP A 312 -11.70 -5.25 -6.65
C TRP A 312 -12.72 -5.30 -7.79
N LYS A 313 -13.99 -4.96 -7.54
CA LYS A 313 -15.02 -4.82 -8.59
C LYS A 313 -14.75 -3.64 -9.52
N VAL A 314 -14.12 -2.58 -9.03
CA VAL A 314 -13.87 -1.35 -9.80
C VAL A 314 -12.40 -1.21 -10.21
N TYR A 315 -11.50 -2.06 -9.68
CA TYR A 315 -10.08 -1.98 -9.96
C TYR A 315 -9.76 -2.28 -11.44
N GLN A 316 -9.27 -1.27 -12.15
CA GLN A 316 -8.86 -1.33 -13.55
C GLN A 316 -7.34 -1.31 -13.69
N LEU A 317 -6.83 -2.10 -14.63
CA LEU A 317 -5.42 -2.11 -15.01
C LEU A 317 -5.07 -0.84 -15.80
N GLU A 318 -3.91 -0.25 -15.50
CA GLU A 318 -3.36 0.85 -16.30
C GLU A 318 -2.74 0.29 -17.58
N LEU A 319 -3.19 0.79 -18.73
CA LEU A 319 -2.77 0.32 -20.05
C LEU A 319 -2.07 1.45 -20.82
N ILE A 320 -0.91 1.14 -21.43
CA ILE A 320 -0.13 2.07 -22.27
C ILE A 320 -0.01 1.53 -23.70
N ASP A 321 -0.13 2.42 -24.68
CA ASP A 321 0.09 2.07 -26.10
C ASP A 321 1.55 1.67 -26.38
N TYR A 322 1.73 0.45 -26.89
CA TYR A 322 3.02 -0.05 -27.37
C TYR A 322 3.06 -0.02 -28.91
N GLN A 323 3.87 0.88 -29.47
CA GLN A 323 4.16 1.00 -30.90
C GLN A 323 2.92 1.01 -31.82
N LYS A 324 1.78 1.53 -31.34
CA LYS A 324 0.47 1.52 -32.04
C LYS A 324 -0.05 0.12 -32.45
N LYS A 325 0.54 -0.97 -31.91
CA LYS A 325 0.12 -2.35 -32.20
C LYS A 325 -0.89 -2.88 -31.18
N CYS A 326 -0.64 -2.63 -29.90
CA CYS A 326 -1.46 -3.09 -28.78
C CYS A 326 -1.17 -2.25 -27.53
N LYS A 327 -2.03 -2.38 -26.51
CA LYS A 327 -1.78 -1.79 -25.19
C LYS A 327 -1.20 -2.82 -24.23
N VAL A 328 -0.17 -2.43 -23.49
CA VAL A 328 0.51 -3.24 -22.48
C VAL A 328 0.18 -2.74 -21.07
N ILE A 329 0.24 -3.64 -20.08
CA ILE A 329 -0.06 -3.29 -18.69
C ILE A 329 1.13 -2.56 -18.07
N LYS A 330 0.85 -1.49 -17.31
CA LYS A 330 1.82 -0.71 -16.54
C LYS A 330 1.46 -0.69 -15.05
N SER A 331 2.34 -0.14 -14.23
CA SER A 331 2.10 0.13 -12.80
C SER A 331 1.78 -1.12 -11.98
N TRP A 332 2.60 -2.16 -12.16
CA TRP A 332 2.49 -3.44 -11.46
C TRP A 332 2.58 -3.32 -9.93
N ASP A 333 3.38 -2.37 -9.43
CA ASP A 333 3.64 -2.22 -7.99
C ASP A 333 2.37 -1.90 -7.19
N ASP A 334 1.49 -1.04 -7.70
CA ASP A 334 0.22 -0.70 -7.03
C ASP A 334 -0.71 -1.91 -6.95
N LEU A 335 -0.79 -2.71 -8.02
CA LEU A 335 -1.56 -3.95 -8.06
C LEU A 335 -1.05 -4.96 -7.01
N PHE A 336 0.26 -5.21 -6.99
CA PHE A 336 0.84 -6.18 -6.07
C PHE A 336 0.79 -5.71 -4.61
N THR A 337 0.99 -4.42 -4.36
CA THR A 337 0.91 -3.85 -3.00
C THR A 337 -0.50 -4.00 -2.46
N LYS A 338 -1.53 -3.57 -3.21
CA LYS A 338 -2.94 -3.71 -2.82
C LYS A 338 -3.37 -5.17 -2.67
N ALA A 339 -2.91 -6.07 -3.55
CA ALA A 339 -3.21 -7.49 -3.45
C ALA A 339 -2.61 -8.12 -2.18
N LYS A 340 -1.35 -7.82 -1.87
CA LYS A 340 -0.65 -8.34 -0.68
C LYS A 340 -1.20 -7.76 0.62
N GLU A 341 -1.52 -6.48 0.66
CA GLU A 341 -2.17 -5.84 1.81
C GLU A 341 -3.53 -6.47 2.10
N ASN A 342 -4.41 -6.57 1.10
CA ASN A 342 -5.71 -7.19 1.26
C ASN A 342 -5.62 -8.68 1.66
N LEU A 343 -4.64 -9.41 1.13
CA LEU A 343 -4.38 -10.79 1.53
C LEU A 343 -3.92 -10.87 2.99
N SER A 344 -3.00 -10.00 3.43
CA SER A 344 -2.57 -9.91 4.83
C SER A 344 -3.72 -9.59 5.78
N ASN A 345 -4.61 -8.70 5.35
CA ASN A 345 -5.80 -8.34 6.13
C ASN A 345 -6.79 -9.53 6.23
N ILE A 346 -6.97 -10.30 5.14
CA ILE A 346 -7.75 -11.54 5.16
C ILE A 346 -7.13 -12.58 6.11
N LEU A 347 -5.81 -12.74 6.10
CA LEU A 347 -5.11 -13.64 7.02
C LEU A 347 -5.28 -13.20 8.48
N SER A 348 -5.27 -11.89 8.74
CA SER A 348 -5.53 -11.33 10.07
C SER A 348 -6.98 -11.57 10.51
N MET A 349 -7.92 -11.46 9.57
CA MET A 349 -9.34 -11.77 9.80
C MET A 349 -9.57 -13.24 10.19
N LYS A 350 -8.79 -14.18 9.66
CA LYS A 350 -8.87 -15.61 10.05
C LYS A 350 -8.52 -15.87 11.52
N LEU A 351 -7.70 -15.02 12.13
CA LEU A 351 -7.35 -15.10 13.55
C LEU A 351 -8.45 -14.55 14.46
N SER A 352 -9.45 -13.87 13.88
CA SER A 352 -10.57 -13.31 14.63
C SER A 352 -11.50 -14.42 15.13
N PRO A 353 -11.98 -14.35 16.39
CA PRO A 353 -12.94 -15.32 16.93
C PRO A 353 -14.29 -15.30 16.18
N TYR A 354 -14.59 -14.22 15.44
CA TYR A 354 -15.83 -14.02 14.70
C TYR A 354 -15.77 -14.53 13.24
N PHE A 355 -14.65 -15.16 12.85
CA PHE A 355 -14.40 -15.59 11.47
C PHE A 355 -15.39 -16.62 10.93
N LYS A 356 -15.90 -17.51 11.79
CA LYS A 356 -16.65 -18.72 11.40
C LYS A 356 -17.86 -18.43 10.51
N ALA A 357 -18.54 -17.30 10.71
CA ALA A 357 -19.70 -16.90 9.92
C ALA A 357 -19.35 -16.46 8.47
N PHE A 358 -18.10 -16.11 8.20
CA PHE A 358 -17.61 -15.56 6.94
C PHE A 358 -16.55 -16.43 6.26
N GLU A 359 -16.34 -17.66 6.77
CA GLU A 359 -15.29 -18.57 6.31
C GLU A 359 -15.36 -18.81 4.79
N ALA A 360 -16.53 -19.17 4.26
CA ALA A 360 -16.69 -19.47 2.84
C ALA A 360 -16.38 -18.27 1.93
N GLU A 361 -16.84 -17.06 2.30
CA GLU A 361 -16.61 -15.84 1.51
C GLU A 361 -15.15 -15.39 1.58
N THR A 362 -14.54 -15.51 2.76
CA THR A 362 -13.14 -15.16 2.98
C THR A 362 -12.19 -16.09 2.23
N LEU A 363 -12.44 -17.39 2.28
CA LEU A 363 -11.68 -18.38 1.49
C LEU A 363 -11.83 -18.13 -0.02
N SER A 364 -13.02 -17.72 -0.48
CA SER A 364 -13.21 -17.34 -1.89
C SER A 364 -12.38 -16.12 -2.28
N TRP A 365 -12.29 -15.10 -1.43
CA TRP A 365 -11.47 -13.91 -1.69
C TRP A 365 -9.98 -14.19 -1.59
N GLU A 366 -9.56 -15.02 -0.63
CA GLU A 366 -8.18 -15.49 -0.53
C GLU A 366 -7.74 -16.21 -1.81
N ASP A 367 -8.56 -17.13 -2.33
CA ASP A 367 -8.27 -17.84 -3.59
C ASP A 367 -8.17 -16.86 -4.77
N LYS A 368 -9.12 -15.91 -4.88
CA LYS A 368 -9.09 -14.87 -5.92
C LYS A 368 -7.83 -14.00 -5.84
N LEU A 369 -7.45 -13.52 -4.66
CA LEU A 369 -6.26 -12.67 -4.47
C LEU A 369 -4.97 -13.44 -4.77
N ASN A 370 -4.84 -14.69 -4.30
CA ASN A 370 -3.71 -15.54 -4.64
C ASN A 370 -3.62 -15.77 -6.15
N ARG A 371 -4.76 -16.02 -6.80
CA ARG A 371 -4.83 -16.18 -8.26
C ARG A 371 -4.46 -14.90 -9.01
N ILE A 372 -4.86 -13.72 -8.53
CA ILE A 372 -4.42 -12.42 -9.07
C ILE A 372 -2.90 -12.33 -9.00
N ILE A 373 -2.30 -12.53 -7.82
CA ILE A 373 -0.85 -12.43 -7.62
C ILE A 373 -0.12 -13.39 -8.57
N ASN A 374 -0.51 -14.68 -8.60
CA ASN A 374 0.16 -15.69 -9.42
C ASN A 374 0.05 -15.39 -10.93
N ILE A 375 -1.13 -15.02 -11.42
CA ILE A 375 -1.35 -14.73 -12.85
C ILE A 375 -0.51 -13.53 -13.29
N PHE A 376 -0.55 -12.44 -12.52
CA PHE A 376 0.12 -11.21 -12.92
C PHE A 376 1.65 -11.25 -12.69
N ASP A 377 2.15 -12.08 -11.76
CA ASP A 377 3.59 -12.34 -11.60
C ASP A 377 4.18 -13.06 -12.82
N ILE A 378 3.44 -14.03 -13.37
CA ILE A 378 3.82 -14.67 -14.65
C ILE A 378 3.62 -13.68 -15.81
N TRP A 379 2.56 -12.88 -15.78
CA TRP A 379 2.27 -11.91 -16.85
C TRP A 379 3.38 -10.87 -17.00
N ILE A 380 3.86 -10.27 -15.91
CA ILE A 380 4.92 -9.27 -15.97
C ILE A 380 6.20 -9.87 -16.59
N ASP A 381 6.54 -11.12 -16.25
CA ASP A 381 7.69 -11.82 -16.82
C ASP A 381 7.51 -12.12 -18.32
N VAL A 382 6.33 -12.60 -18.71
CA VAL A 382 5.96 -12.82 -20.13
C VAL A 382 6.02 -11.51 -20.91
N GLN A 383 5.42 -10.43 -20.41
CA GLN A 383 5.39 -9.12 -21.06
C GLN A 383 6.81 -8.57 -21.24
N ARG A 384 7.64 -8.63 -20.19
CA ARG A 384 9.03 -8.18 -20.23
C ARG A 384 9.85 -8.93 -21.28
N ARG A 385 9.79 -10.27 -21.28
CA ARG A 385 10.49 -11.11 -22.28
C ARG A 385 9.96 -10.89 -23.69
N TRP A 386 8.64 -10.75 -23.85
CA TRP A 386 8.03 -10.49 -25.15
C TRP A 386 8.45 -9.13 -25.72
N VAL A 387 8.45 -8.06 -24.92
CA VAL A 387 8.91 -6.72 -25.37
C VAL A 387 10.36 -6.78 -25.83
N TYR A 388 11.23 -7.44 -25.06
CA TYR A 388 12.64 -7.62 -25.43
C TYR A 388 12.81 -8.38 -26.76
N LEU A 389 12.17 -9.55 -26.89
CA LEU A 389 12.27 -10.37 -28.10
C LEU A 389 11.59 -9.73 -29.31
N GLU A 390 10.48 -9.00 -29.11
CA GLU A 390 9.79 -8.27 -30.18
C GLU A 390 10.68 -7.16 -30.74
N GLY A 391 11.37 -6.43 -29.86
CA GLY A 391 12.36 -5.43 -30.28
C GLY A 391 13.48 -6.02 -31.14
N ILE A 392 13.77 -7.31 -31.03
CA ILE A 392 14.85 -7.97 -31.79
C ILE A 392 14.32 -8.57 -33.10
N PHE A 393 13.30 -9.42 -33.04
CA PHE A 393 12.80 -10.16 -34.20
C PHE A 393 12.01 -9.30 -35.20
N THR A 394 11.43 -8.18 -34.75
CA THR A 394 10.67 -7.29 -35.64
C THR A 394 11.50 -6.12 -36.19
N SER A 395 12.58 -5.72 -35.52
CA SER A 395 13.40 -4.58 -35.96
C SER A 395 14.32 -4.89 -37.13
N SER A 396 14.72 -6.15 -37.33
CA SER A 396 15.60 -6.56 -38.43
C SER A 396 15.10 -7.84 -39.10
N THR A 397 14.85 -7.75 -40.39
CA THR A 397 14.51 -8.89 -41.25
C THR A 397 15.63 -9.93 -41.30
N ASP A 398 16.87 -9.49 -41.13
CA ASP A 398 18.06 -10.31 -41.28
C ASP A 398 18.22 -11.28 -40.10
N ILE A 399 17.88 -10.86 -38.87
CA ILE A 399 17.86 -11.78 -37.71
C ILE A 399 16.80 -12.87 -37.89
N ALA A 400 15.64 -12.53 -38.46
CA ALA A 400 14.61 -13.52 -38.76
C ALA A 400 15.07 -14.55 -39.81
N GLN A 401 15.95 -14.18 -40.73
CA GLN A 401 16.57 -15.11 -41.68
C GLN A 401 17.67 -15.97 -41.03
N LEU A 402 18.41 -15.43 -40.07
CA LEU A 402 19.48 -16.15 -39.35
C LEU A 402 18.92 -17.17 -38.35
N LEU A 403 17.77 -16.88 -37.74
CA LEU A 403 17.10 -17.74 -36.75
C LEU A 403 15.64 -18.00 -37.15
N PRO A 404 15.39 -18.73 -38.25
CA PRO A 404 14.04 -18.86 -38.82
C PRO A 404 13.10 -19.67 -37.92
N ASN A 405 13.62 -20.72 -37.27
CA ASN A 405 12.82 -21.57 -36.38
C ASN A 405 12.38 -20.81 -35.12
N GLU A 406 13.28 -20.05 -34.52
CA GLU A 406 13.03 -19.24 -33.33
C GLU A 406 12.09 -18.07 -33.67
N SER A 407 12.29 -17.42 -34.82
CA SER A 407 11.42 -16.35 -35.31
C SER A 407 9.99 -16.85 -35.55
N GLN A 408 9.80 -18.00 -36.19
CA GLN A 408 8.47 -18.58 -36.40
C GLN A 408 7.78 -18.94 -35.08
N LYS A 409 8.51 -19.54 -34.13
CA LYS A 409 7.99 -19.83 -32.79
C LYS A 409 7.60 -18.55 -32.05
N PHE A 410 8.44 -17.52 -32.14
CA PHE A 410 8.19 -16.22 -31.53
C PHE A 410 6.95 -15.55 -32.10
N GLN A 411 6.77 -15.54 -33.43
CA GLN A 411 5.57 -14.96 -34.06
C GLN A 411 4.28 -15.66 -33.59
N SER A 412 4.30 -16.99 -33.45
CA SER A 412 3.17 -17.73 -32.90
C SER A 412 2.83 -17.28 -31.48
N VAL A 413 3.83 -17.29 -30.59
CA VAL A 413 3.70 -16.85 -29.18
C VAL A 413 3.27 -15.38 -29.08
N ALA A 414 3.82 -14.50 -29.92
CA ALA A 414 3.50 -13.09 -29.97
C ALA A 414 2.04 -12.86 -30.39
N ASN A 415 1.54 -13.59 -31.40
CA ASN A 415 0.15 -13.50 -31.81
C ASN A 415 -0.81 -13.94 -30.70
N GLU A 416 -0.47 -15.01 -29.98
CA GLU A 416 -1.25 -15.48 -28.84
C GLU A 416 -1.26 -14.46 -27.69
N PHE A 417 -0.10 -13.89 -27.34
CA PHE A 417 0.01 -12.90 -26.28
C PHE A 417 -0.65 -11.57 -26.64
N VAL A 418 -0.49 -11.08 -27.87
CA VAL A 418 -1.20 -9.88 -28.36
C VAL A 418 -2.71 -10.12 -28.40
N GLY A 419 -3.15 -11.33 -28.75
CA GLY A 419 -4.55 -11.74 -28.66
C GLY A 419 -5.10 -11.67 -27.24
N LEU A 420 -4.27 -12.01 -26.24
CA LEU A 420 -4.57 -11.87 -24.81
C LEU A 420 -4.66 -10.40 -24.40
N LEU A 421 -3.67 -9.57 -24.78
CA LEU A 421 -3.65 -8.13 -24.50
C LEU A 421 -4.88 -7.41 -25.08
N LYS A 422 -5.32 -7.77 -26.29
CA LYS A 422 -6.56 -7.23 -26.89
C LYS A 422 -7.83 -7.62 -26.13
N LYS A 423 -7.84 -8.75 -25.42
CA LYS A 423 -8.96 -9.12 -24.53
C LYS A 423 -8.96 -8.25 -23.27
N VAL A 424 -7.78 -8.03 -22.68
CA VAL A 424 -7.60 -7.12 -21.53
C VAL A 424 -7.94 -5.68 -21.91
N GLU A 425 -7.62 -5.23 -23.12
CA GLU A 425 -7.98 -3.90 -23.60
C GLU A 425 -9.51 -3.71 -23.67
N LYS A 426 -10.27 -4.76 -23.99
CA LYS A 426 -11.74 -4.70 -24.02
C LYS A 426 -12.38 -4.67 -22.63
N SER A 427 -11.80 -5.40 -21.67
CA SER A 427 -12.19 -5.28 -20.26
C SER A 427 -10.95 -5.23 -19.37
N PRO A 428 -10.53 -4.04 -18.91
CA PRO A 428 -9.33 -3.86 -18.11
C PRO A 428 -9.54 -4.19 -16.63
N LEU A 429 -10.71 -4.73 -16.24
CA LEU A 429 -11.00 -5.11 -14.86
C LEU A 429 -10.22 -6.36 -14.46
N VAL A 430 -9.51 -6.30 -13.33
CA VAL A 430 -8.68 -7.41 -12.85
C VAL A 430 -9.46 -8.72 -12.69
N LEU A 431 -10.70 -8.63 -12.16
CA LEU A 431 -11.55 -9.80 -11.96
C LEU A 431 -11.99 -10.45 -13.29
N ASP A 432 -12.15 -9.67 -14.36
CA ASP A 432 -12.49 -10.19 -15.68
C ASP A 432 -11.28 -10.88 -16.32
N VAL A 433 -10.07 -10.35 -16.11
CA VAL A 433 -8.83 -10.93 -16.61
C VAL A 433 -8.58 -12.31 -15.98
N ILE A 434 -8.73 -12.44 -14.66
CA ILE A 434 -8.53 -13.74 -13.99
C ILE A 434 -9.66 -14.73 -14.33
N ALA A 435 -10.84 -14.26 -14.74
CA ALA A 435 -11.96 -15.09 -15.16
C ALA A 435 -11.76 -15.71 -16.56
N ILE A 436 -10.78 -15.24 -17.33
CA ILE A 436 -10.44 -15.82 -18.64
C ILE A 436 -10.09 -17.32 -18.45
N PRO A 437 -10.76 -18.25 -19.15
CA PRO A 437 -10.50 -19.68 -19.01
C PRO A 437 -9.05 -20.03 -19.33
N ASN A 438 -8.41 -20.81 -18.45
CA ASN A 438 -7.04 -21.31 -18.61
C ASN A 438 -5.96 -20.23 -18.81
N VAL A 439 -6.21 -18.97 -18.46
CA VAL A 439 -5.25 -17.87 -18.65
C VAL A 439 -3.89 -18.13 -17.99
N GLN A 440 -3.89 -18.70 -16.79
CA GLN A 440 -2.67 -19.04 -16.07
C GLN A 440 -1.81 -20.06 -16.84
N LYS A 441 -2.40 -21.20 -17.23
CA LYS A 441 -1.71 -22.25 -18.01
C LYS A 441 -1.21 -21.72 -19.36
N LEU A 442 -1.98 -20.83 -19.99
CA LEU A 442 -1.56 -20.17 -21.22
C LEU A 442 -0.33 -19.31 -20.99
N LEU A 443 -0.33 -18.45 -19.97
CA LEU A 443 0.81 -17.60 -19.61
C LEU A 443 2.05 -18.42 -19.23
N GLU A 444 1.90 -19.50 -18.45
CA GLU A 444 3.00 -20.41 -18.11
C GLU A 444 3.64 -21.02 -19.36
N ARG A 445 2.83 -21.47 -20.34
CA ARG A 445 3.32 -22.00 -21.61
C ARG A 445 4.00 -20.92 -22.45
N LEU A 446 3.44 -19.70 -22.50
CA LEU A 446 4.06 -18.58 -23.20
C LEU A 446 5.41 -18.22 -22.54
N ALA A 447 5.49 -18.19 -21.21
CA ALA A 447 6.71 -17.93 -20.45
C ALA A 447 7.81 -18.96 -20.76
N ASP A 448 7.48 -20.25 -20.75
CA ASP A 448 8.42 -21.33 -21.09
C ASP A 448 8.88 -21.23 -22.56
N SER A 449 7.97 -20.95 -23.48
CA SER A 449 8.29 -20.78 -24.90
C SER A 449 9.22 -19.57 -25.13
N LEU A 450 8.92 -18.42 -24.52
CA LEU A 450 9.77 -17.23 -24.58
C LEU A 450 11.14 -17.48 -23.96
N THR A 451 11.20 -18.23 -22.84
CA THR A 451 12.47 -18.61 -22.20
C THR A 451 13.33 -19.48 -23.10
N LYS A 452 12.73 -20.46 -23.78
CA LYS A 452 13.43 -21.32 -24.75
C LYS A 452 13.96 -20.52 -25.94
N ILE A 453 13.17 -19.58 -26.46
CA ILE A 453 13.58 -18.67 -27.54
C ILE A 453 14.74 -17.78 -27.09
N GLN A 454 14.64 -17.17 -25.91
CA GLN A 454 15.70 -16.33 -25.34
C GLN A 454 16.99 -17.12 -25.11
N LYS A 455 16.90 -18.36 -24.63
CA LYS A 455 18.05 -19.24 -24.45
C LYS A 455 18.70 -19.59 -25.79
N ALA A 456 17.92 -19.95 -26.80
CA ALA A 456 18.42 -20.23 -28.15
C ALA A 456 19.12 -19.00 -28.77
N LEU A 457 18.56 -17.81 -28.57
CA LEU A 457 19.19 -16.54 -28.97
C LEU A 457 20.52 -16.32 -28.24
N GLY A 458 20.57 -16.54 -26.92
CA GLY A 458 21.79 -16.44 -26.14
C GLY A 458 22.88 -17.42 -26.60
N GLU A 459 22.51 -18.67 -26.89
CA GLU A 459 23.42 -19.68 -27.45
C GLU A 459 23.93 -19.28 -28.85
N TYR A 460 23.07 -18.70 -29.69
CA TYR A 460 23.48 -18.17 -30.98
C TYR A 460 24.49 -17.02 -30.83
N LEU A 461 24.20 -16.03 -29.99
CA LEU A 461 25.11 -14.92 -29.72
C LEU A 461 26.46 -15.40 -29.18
N GLU A 462 26.45 -16.43 -28.33
CA GLU A 462 27.68 -17.02 -27.82
C GLU A 462 28.51 -17.71 -28.90
N ARG A 463 27.87 -18.39 -29.87
CA ARG A 463 28.57 -18.95 -31.04
C ARG A 463 29.21 -17.85 -31.90
N GLN A 464 28.53 -16.72 -32.07
CA GLN A 464 29.09 -15.58 -32.79
C GLN A 464 30.31 -15.00 -32.07
N ARG A 465 30.26 -14.90 -30.73
CA ARG A 465 31.41 -14.47 -29.92
C ARG A 465 32.59 -15.43 -29.99
N ALA A 466 32.33 -16.73 -29.94
CA ALA A 466 33.39 -17.72 -30.07
C ALA A 466 34.04 -17.69 -31.46
N ALA A 467 33.29 -17.33 -32.50
CA ALA A 467 33.81 -17.19 -33.86
C ALA A 467 34.65 -15.91 -34.05
N PHE A 468 34.27 -14.80 -33.41
CA PHE A 468 35.07 -13.56 -33.38
C PHE A 468 35.17 -13.01 -31.94
N PRO A 469 36.25 -13.34 -31.21
CA PRO A 469 36.36 -13.09 -29.76
C PRO A 469 36.24 -11.62 -29.31
N ARG A 470 36.45 -10.63 -30.18
CA ARG A 470 36.24 -9.21 -29.80
C ARG A 470 34.77 -8.89 -29.49
N PHE A 471 33.83 -9.70 -29.96
CA PHE A 471 32.41 -9.57 -29.61
C PHE A 471 32.10 -9.87 -28.14
N TYR A 472 33.02 -10.48 -27.38
CA TYR A 472 32.84 -10.63 -25.94
C TYR A 472 32.71 -9.29 -25.22
N PHE A 473 33.31 -8.22 -25.75
CA PHE A 473 33.33 -6.87 -25.16
C PHE A 473 32.15 -5.98 -25.54
N ILE A 474 31.23 -6.47 -26.38
CA ILE A 474 30.05 -5.72 -26.82
C ILE A 474 28.78 -6.29 -26.17
N GLY A 475 27.83 -5.46 -25.75
CA GLY A 475 26.55 -5.92 -25.21
C GLY A 475 25.72 -6.76 -26.20
N ASP A 476 24.72 -7.49 -25.69
CA ASP A 476 23.86 -8.35 -26.52
C ASP A 476 23.09 -7.54 -27.57
N GLU A 477 22.58 -6.37 -27.21
CA GLU A 477 21.84 -5.47 -28.10
C GLU A 477 22.70 -4.94 -29.25
N ASP A 478 23.87 -4.37 -28.92
CA ASP A 478 24.83 -3.89 -29.91
C ASP A 478 25.29 -5.03 -30.86
N LEU A 479 25.51 -6.23 -30.33
CA LEU A 479 25.92 -7.39 -31.12
C LEU A 479 24.82 -7.81 -32.10
N LEU A 480 23.55 -7.79 -31.66
CA LEU A 480 22.41 -8.05 -32.52
C LEU A 480 22.26 -6.98 -33.60
N GLU A 481 22.47 -5.70 -33.28
CA GLU A 481 22.45 -4.61 -34.26
C GLU A 481 23.51 -4.81 -35.35
N MET A 482 24.72 -5.25 -34.96
CA MET A 482 25.80 -5.56 -35.89
C MET A 482 25.49 -6.75 -36.79
N ILE A 483 24.97 -7.84 -36.22
CA ILE A 483 24.65 -9.05 -36.98
C ILE A 483 23.46 -8.79 -37.92
N GLY A 484 22.44 -8.06 -37.44
CA GLY A 484 21.22 -7.74 -38.19
C GLY A 484 21.39 -6.65 -39.26
N ASN A 485 22.55 -5.99 -39.33
CA ASN A 485 22.88 -5.00 -40.36
C ASN A 485 24.25 -5.26 -40.99
N SER A 486 24.65 -6.53 -41.12
CA SER A 486 25.98 -6.94 -41.61
C SER A 486 26.35 -6.37 -42.98
N ASN A 487 25.35 -6.05 -43.82
CA ASN A 487 25.53 -5.44 -45.14
C ASN A 487 25.71 -3.91 -45.13
N ASN A 488 25.41 -3.24 -44.01
CA ASN A 488 25.47 -1.78 -43.90
C ASN A 488 26.67 -1.33 -43.04
N LEU A 489 27.81 -1.13 -43.69
CA LEU A 489 29.08 -0.77 -43.04
C LEU A 489 28.98 0.51 -42.20
N LEU A 490 28.19 1.50 -42.61
CA LEU A 490 28.03 2.76 -41.88
C LEU A 490 27.38 2.57 -40.50
N ARG A 491 26.47 1.59 -40.37
CA ARG A 491 25.89 1.23 -39.07
C ARG A 491 26.91 0.50 -38.19
N LEU A 492 27.68 -0.42 -38.77
CA LEU A 492 28.69 -1.21 -38.06
C LEU A 492 29.80 -0.35 -37.44
N GLN A 493 30.25 0.69 -38.15
CA GLN A 493 31.35 1.56 -37.71
C GLN A 493 31.08 2.20 -36.33
N LYS A 494 29.81 2.43 -35.95
CA LYS A 494 29.45 2.99 -34.63
C LYS A 494 29.92 2.15 -33.44
N HIS A 495 30.06 0.84 -33.64
CA HIS A 495 30.46 -0.11 -32.58
C HIS A 495 31.97 -0.38 -32.57
N PHE A 496 32.74 0.08 -33.57
CA PHE A 496 34.17 -0.25 -33.71
C PHE A 496 35.01 0.28 -32.55
N LYS A 497 34.70 1.46 -32.04
CA LYS A 497 35.31 2.03 -30.82
C LYS A 497 35.23 1.14 -29.58
N LYS A 498 34.29 0.18 -29.55
CA LYS A 498 34.13 -0.79 -28.44
C LYS A 498 35.00 -2.04 -28.65
N MET A 499 35.34 -2.38 -29.90
CA MET A 499 36.08 -3.61 -30.25
C MET A 499 37.58 -3.38 -30.51
N PHE A 500 37.95 -2.17 -30.93
CA PHE A 500 39.29 -1.80 -31.34
C PHE A 500 39.73 -0.54 -30.60
N ALA A 501 41.02 -0.44 -30.30
CA ALA A 501 41.55 0.73 -29.59
C ALA A 501 41.59 1.99 -30.46
N GLY A 502 42.08 1.87 -31.70
CA GLY A 502 42.34 2.99 -32.60
C GLY A 502 41.46 3.08 -33.85
N VAL A 503 40.60 2.09 -34.10
CA VAL A 503 39.78 2.03 -35.32
C VAL A 503 38.45 2.75 -35.09
N ASN A 504 38.18 3.78 -35.89
CA ASN A 504 36.91 4.51 -35.88
C ASN A 504 36.05 4.19 -37.11
N SER A 505 36.65 4.16 -38.29
CA SER A 505 35.98 3.90 -39.58
C SER A 505 36.82 3.02 -40.49
N LEU A 506 36.16 2.39 -41.47
CA LEU A 506 36.83 1.66 -42.56
C LEU A 506 37.01 2.58 -43.75
N ILE A 507 38.16 2.45 -44.42
CA ILE A 507 38.40 3.04 -45.73
C ILE A 507 37.88 2.04 -46.75
N ILE A 508 36.85 2.45 -47.48
CA ILE A 508 36.14 1.62 -48.46
C ILE A 508 36.49 2.15 -49.84
N ASN A 509 36.67 1.25 -50.81
CA ASN A 509 36.92 1.63 -52.19
C ASN A 509 35.73 2.42 -52.78
N GLU A 510 35.99 3.51 -53.50
CA GLU A 510 34.96 4.40 -54.05
C GLU A 510 34.15 3.74 -55.19
N GLU A 511 34.74 2.80 -55.93
CA GLU A 511 34.10 2.09 -57.04
C GLU A 511 33.33 0.84 -56.59
N ASP A 512 33.86 0.08 -55.63
CA ASP A 512 33.20 -1.10 -55.04
C ASP A 512 33.12 -0.99 -53.51
N PRO A 513 31.93 -0.66 -52.94
CA PRO A 513 31.74 -0.50 -51.50
C PRO A 513 31.90 -1.81 -50.69
N THR A 514 32.15 -2.93 -51.36
CA THR A 514 32.42 -4.22 -50.72
C THR A 514 33.90 -4.51 -50.51
N ILE A 515 34.79 -3.61 -50.93
CA ILE A 515 36.24 -3.74 -50.75
C ILE A 515 36.72 -2.77 -49.66
N ILE A 516 37.36 -3.33 -48.64
CA ILE A 516 38.00 -2.59 -47.56
C ILE A 516 39.48 -2.39 -47.91
N GLU A 517 39.90 -1.14 -48.02
CA GLU A 517 41.26 -0.74 -48.36
C GLU A 517 42.10 -0.38 -47.14
N GLY A 518 41.47 -0.12 -45.99
CA GLY A 518 42.17 0.26 -44.78
C GLY A 518 41.26 0.65 -43.63
N VAL A 519 41.87 1.23 -42.61
CA VAL A 519 41.18 1.77 -41.43
C VAL A 519 41.58 3.21 -41.17
N GLN A 520 40.70 3.95 -40.51
CA GLN A 520 40.92 5.34 -40.14
C GLN A 520 40.64 5.54 -38.64
N SER A 521 41.48 6.33 -37.98
CA SER A 521 41.28 6.75 -36.60
C SER A 521 40.26 7.89 -36.51
N LYS A 522 39.84 8.22 -35.28
CA LYS A 522 38.90 9.33 -35.03
C LYS A 522 39.48 10.68 -35.46
N GLU A 523 40.79 10.84 -35.38
CA GLU A 523 41.53 12.06 -35.70
C GLU A 523 41.89 12.15 -37.20
N GLY A 524 41.52 11.16 -38.01
CA GLY A 524 41.76 11.12 -39.45
C GLY A 524 43.09 10.49 -39.87
N GLU A 525 43.81 9.79 -38.98
CA GLU A 525 44.99 9.01 -39.37
C GLU A 525 44.57 7.71 -40.07
N GLU A 526 45.10 7.51 -41.27
CA GLU A 526 44.77 6.39 -42.14
C GLU A 526 45.84 5.30 -42.11
N VAL A 527 45.39 4.04 -42.14
CA VAL A 527 46.24 2.86 -42.31
C VAL A 527 45.72 2.09 -43.51
N LYS A 528 46.40 2.24 -44.65
CA LYS A 528 46.07 1.52 -45.89
C LYS A 528 46.68 0.13 -45.85
N PHE A 529 45.87 -0.87 -46.12
CA PHE A 529 46.28 -2.27 -46.11
C PHE A 529 47.15 -2.61 -47.32
N PHE A 530 48.06 -3.55 -47.13
CA PHE A 530 48.80 -4.13 -48.26
C PHE A 530 47.92 -5.08 -49.05
N ASN A 531 47.06 -5.84 -48.38
CA ASN A 531 46.07 -6.70 -49.01
C ASN A 531 44.66 -6.15 -48.74
N GLN A 532 43.94 -5.81 -49.81
CA GLN A 532 42.54 -5.39 -49.71
C GLN A 532 41.65 -6.58 -49.30
N ILE A 533 40.57 -6.30 -48.55
CA ILE A 533 39.66 -7.33 -48.03
C ILE A 533 38.30 -7.20 -48.72
N SER A 534 37.83 -8.26 -49.37
CA SER A 534 36.52 -8.29 -50.03
C SER A 534 35.45 -8.92 -49.15
N ILE A 535 34.39 -8.16 -48.88
CA ILE A 535 33.20 -8.61 -48.13
C ILE A 535 32.37 -9.60 -48.98
N LYS A 536 32.39 -9.49 -50.31
CA LYS A 536 31.71 -10.44 -51.22
C LYS A 536 32.26 -11.87 -51.09
N GLN A 537 33.58 -11.99 -50.96
CA GLN A 537 34.24 -13.30 -50.80
C GLN A 537 34.04 -13.87 -49.40
N HIS A 538 33.81 -13.00 -48.41
CA HIS A 538 33.67 -13.34 -46.99
C HIS A 538 32.38 -12.71 -46.42
N PRO A 539 31.19 -13.27 -46.72
CA PRO A 539 29.91 -12.64 -46.38
C PRO A 539 29.60 -12.62 -44.88
N ASN A 540 30.20 -13.52 -44.11
CA ASN A 540 29.99 -13.58 -42.66
C ASN A 540 30.78 -12.48 -41.95
N ILE A 541 30.09 -11.69 -41.11
CA ILE A 541 30.68 -10.57 -40.37
C ILE A 541 31.94 -10.95 -39.58
N ASN A 542 31.92 -12.14 -38.96
CA ASN A 542 33.02 -12.65 -38.14
C ASN A 542 34.29 -12.92 -38.97
N ASP A 543 34.14 -13.39 -40.22
CA ASP A 543 35.27 -13.79 -41.06
C ASP A 543 36.02 -12.57 -41.57
N TRP A 544 35.32 -11.60 -42.17
CA TRP A 544 35.98 -10.40 -42.67
C TRP A 544 36.50 -9.51 -41.54
N LEU A 545 35.83 -9.41 -40.38
CA LEU A 545 36.39 -8.69 -39.22
C LEU A 545 37.66 -9.34 -38.67
N SER A 546 37.71 -10.68 -38.63
CA SER A 546 38.93 -11.40 -38.25
C SER A 546 40.08 -11.17 -39.22
N ARG A 547 39.78 -10.97 -40.51
CA ARG A 547 40.79 -10.62 -41.53
C ARG A 547 41.25 -9.18 -41.39
N VAL A 548 40.33 -8.24 -41.13
CA VAL A 548 40.66 -6.84 -40.85
C VAL A 548 41.60 -6.75 -39.65
N GLU A 549 41.28 -7.43 -38.55
CA GLU A 549 42.16 -7.49 -37.37
C GLU A 549 43.58 -7.96 -37.72
N LYS A 550 43.70 -9.07 -38.44
CA LYS A 550 45.02 -9.64 -38.82
C LYS A 550 45.78 -8.72 -39.78
N GLU A 551 45.10 -8.15 -40.77
CA GLU A 551 45.74 -7.29 -41.76
C GLU A 551 46.18 -5.95 -41.15
N ILE A 552 45.48 -5.43 -40.15
CA ILE A 552 45.93 -4.27 -39.35
C ILE A 552 47.30 -4.57 -38.74
N SER A 553 47.43 -5.65 -37.97
CA SER A 553 48.70 -5.98 -37.30
C SER A 553 49.84 -6.24 -38.30
N LEU A 554 49.56 -6.96 -39.39
CA LEU A 554 50.54 -7.26 -40.44
C LEU A 554 51.00 -5.99 -41.18
N THR A 555 50.05 -5.11 -41.50
CA THR A 555 50.35 -3.83 -42.16
C THR A 555 51.23 -2.96 -41.28
N LEU A 556 50.88 -2.80 -40.00
CA LEU A 556 51.69 -2.01 -39.06
C LEU A 556 53.11 -2.57 -38.90
N ALA A 557 53.26 -3.88 -38.79
CA ALA A 557 54.58 -4.51 -38.66
C ALA A 557 55.45 -4.33 -39.93
N LYS A 558 54.87 -4.48 -41.12
CA LYS A 558 55.57 -4.21 -42.39
C LYS A 558 55.95 -2.73 -42.55
N LEU A 559 55.05 -1.82 -42.20
CA LEU A 559 55.32 -0.38 -42.25
C LEU A 559 56.43 0.01 -41.27
N LEU A 560 56.46 -0.58 -40.07
CA LEU A 560 57.55 -0.37 -39.12
C LEU A 560 58.90 -0.80 -39.70
N ALA A 561 58.95 -2.01 -40.28
CA ALA A 561 60.16 -2.55 -40.91
C ALA A 561 60.68 -1.67 -42.06
N GLN A 562 59.79 -0.99 -42.80
CA GLN A 562 60.15 -0.01 -43.82
C GLN A 562 60.59 1.34 -43.23
N SER A 563 59.99 1.76 -42.11
CA SER A 563 60.23 3.07 -41.50
C SER A 563 61.59 3.20 -40.82
N ILE A 564 62.11 2.13 -40.19
CA ILE A 564 63.34 2.16 -39.39
C ILE A 564 64.58 2.51 -40.25
N PRO A 565 64.84 1.84 -41.40
CA PRO A 565 65.98 2.19 -42.25
C PRO A 565 65.93 3.62 -42.78
N GLN A 566 64.72 4.12 -43.12
CA GLN A 566 64.52 5.49 -43.60
C GLN A 566 64.82 6.52 -42.51
N LEU A 567 64.37 6.27 -41.28
CA LEU A 567 64.67 7.13 -40.14
C LEU A 567 66.18 7.20 -39.87
N THR A 568 66.88 6.07 -39.92
CA THR A 568 68.34 6.03 -39.74
C THR A 568 69.06 6.88 -40.79
N ALA A 569 68.60 6.87 -42.04
CA ALA A 569 69.16 7.71 -43.10
C ALA A 569 68.94 9.21 -42.82
N ILE A 570 67.74 9.59 -42.36
CA ILE A 570 67.39 10.99 -42.02
C ILE A 570 68.17 11.47 -40.79
N GLN A 571 68.31 10.63 -39.76
CA GLN A 571 69.06 10.98 -38.54
C GLN A 571 70.56 11.21 -38.79
N ASN A 572 71.11 10.60 -39.84
CA ASN A 572 72.49 10.86 -40.26
C ASN A 572 72.63 12.21 -41.01
N ASN A 573 71.54 12.76 -41.54
CA ASN A 573 71.47 14.04 -42.26
C ASN A 573 70.44 14.99 -41.63
N LEU A 574 70.70 15.44 -40.40
CA LEU A 574 69.78 16.28 -39.60
C LEU A 574 69.39 17.64 -40.24
N THR A 575 70.03 18.04 -41.35
CA THR A 575 69.67 19.24 -42.11
C THR A 575 68.50 19.03 -43.07
N ASP A 576 68.07 17.79 -43.31
CA ASP A 576 66.96 17.45 -44.20
C ASP A 576 65.60 17.49 -43.48
N THR A 577 65.17 18.69 -43.12
CA THR A 577 63.87 18.92 -42.46
C THR A 577 62.70 18.48 -43.35
N GLN A 578 62.82 18.64 -44.67
CA GLN A 578 61.74 18.27 -45.61
C GLN A 578 61.61 16.75 -45.74
N GLY A 579 62.73 16.02 -45.81
CA GLY A 579 62.74 14.56 -45.77
C GLY A 579 62.14 14.03 -44.47
N PHE A 580 62.42 14.67 -43.33
CA PHE A 580 61.79 14.33 -42.06
C PHE A 580 60.27 14.53 -42.06
N ILE A 581 59.77 15.66 -42.58
CA ILE A 581 58.31 15.90 -42.69
C ILE A 581 57.64 14.87 -43.60
N ASN A 582 58.25 14.56 -44.76
CA ASN A 582 57.70 13.57 -45.69
C ASN A 582 57.62 12.17 -45.05
N TRP A 583 58.67 11.76 -44.32
CA TRP A 583 58.67 10.51 -43.55
C TRP A 583 57.61 10.51 -42.45
N LEU A 584 57.46 11.63 -41.72
CA LEU A 584 56.46 11.79 -40.67
C LEU A 584 55.02 11.65 -41.20
N ASP A 585 54.75 12.17 -42.39
CA ASP A 585 53.44 12.08 -43.03
C ASP A 585 53.14 10.68 -43.58
N GLN A 586 54.17 9.96 -44.03
CA GLN A 586 54.04 8.62 -44.61
C GLN A 586 53.65 7.54 -43.58
N TYR A 587 54.12 7.65 -42.34
CA TYR A 587 53.94 6.61 -41.31
C TYR A 587 53.01 7.05 -40.18
N GLN A 588 52.28 6.10 -39.58
CA GLN A 588 51.37 6.36 -38.46
C GLN A 588 52.13 6.80 -37.21
N ALA A 589 51.50 7.62 -36.37
CA ALA A 589 52.08 8.18 -35.15
C ALA A 589 52.67 7.11 -34.22
N GLN A 590 51.96 5.99 -34.08
CA GLN A 590 52.42 4.83 -33.31
C GLN A 590 53.77 4.30 -33.84
N LEU A 591 53.92 4.16 -35.16
CA LEU A 591 55.12 3.60 -35.79
C LEU A 591 56.29 4.58 -35.75
N VAL A 592 56.02 5.86 -35.98
CA VAL A 592 57.02 6.95 -35.92
C VAL A 592 57.69 6.96 -34.55
N VAL A 593 56.92 6.87 -33.47
CA VAL A 593 57.44 6.82 -32.10
C VAL A 593 58.23 5.53 -31.84
N LEU A 594 57.74 4.37 -32.28
CA LEU A 594 58.44 3.09 -32.13
C LEU A 594 59.78 3.08 -32.87
N ALA A 595 59.83 3.58 -34.10
CA ALA A 595 61.06 3.67 -34.89
C ALA A 595 62.11 4.52 -34.18
N PHE A 596 61.70 5.64 -33.57
CA PHE A 596 62.60 6.46 -32.76
C PHE A 596 63.08 5.72 -31.50
N GLN A 597 62.19 5.04 -30.78
CA GLN A 597 62.54 4.26 -29.60
C GLN A 597 63.55 3.14 -29.89
N VAL A 598 63.39 2.45 -31.01
CA VAL A 598 64.35 1.44 -31.51
C VAL A 598 65.70 2.11 -31.78
N SER A 599 65.74 3.16 -32.59
CA SER A 599 66.97 3.88 -32.93
C SER A 599 67.71 4.38 -31.69
N TRP A 600 66.99 4.96 -30.72
CA TRP A 600 67.59 5.41 -29.46
C TRP A 600 68.16 4.25 -28.65
N SER A 601 67.42 3.15 -28.50
CA SER A 601 67.85 1.98 -27.72
C SER A 601 69.12 1.36 -28.30
N GLU A 602 69.16 1.16 -29.62
CA GLU A 602 70.31 0.62 -30.34
C GLU A 602 71.52 1.56 -30.30
N ASN A 603 71.29 2.88 -30.39
CA ASN A 603 72.37 3.87 -30.32
C ASN A 603 73.05 3.90 -28.94
N ILE A 604 72.27 3.95 -27.85
CA ILE A 604 72.81 3.93 -26.48
C ILE A 604 73.53 2.61 -26.21
N GLU A 605 72.94 1.48 -26.56
CA GLU A 605 73.55 0.17 -26.33
C GLU A 605 74.86 -0.01 -27.11
N ARG A 606 74.91 0.46 -28.36
CA ARG A 606 76.13 0.50 -29.15
C ARG A 606 77.24 1.28 -28.44
N LEU A 607 76.95 2.44 -27.87
CA LEU A 607 77.94 3.25 -27.12
C LEU A 607 78.40 2.57 -25.82
N LEU A 608 77.50 1.83 -25.15
CA LEU A 608 77.80 1.09 -23.92
C LEU A 608 78.66 -0.18 -24.16
N VAL A 609 78.59 -0.80 -25.34
CA VAL A 609 79.36 -2.01 -25.67
C VAL A 609 80.85 -1.73 -25.92
N PHE A 610 81.24 -0.51 -26.35
CA PHE A 610 82.65 -0.17 -26.67
C PHE A 610 83.57 0.05 -25.45
N GLY A 611 83.08 -0.09 -24.21
CA GLY A 611 83.77 -0.70 -23.05
C GLY A 611 85.08 -0.11 -22.50
N LYS A 612 85.67 0.95 -23.04
CA LYS A 612 86.89 1.57 -22.44
C LYS A 612 86.83 3.07 -22.23
N ASN A 613 85.98 3.80 -22.97
CA ASN A 613 85.67 5.22 -22.76
C ASN A 613 84.22 5.45 -23.22
N VAL A 614 83.25 5.06 -22.39
CA VAL A 614 81.83 5.29 -22.70
C VAL A 614 81.55 6.80 -22.65
N ASP A 615 81.17 7.36 -23.80
CA ASP A 615 80.70 8.74 -23.90
C ASP A 615 79.30 8.76 -24.53
N LEU A 616 78.30 9.11 -23.71
CA LEU A 616 76.91 9.25 -24.15
C LEU A 616 76.55 10.68 -24.59
N GLN A 617 77.49 11.64 -24.49
CA GLN A 617 77.28 13.02 -24.94
C GLN A 617 76.92 13.16 -26.43
N PRO A 618 77.44 12.34 -27.36
CA PRO A 618 77.01 12.38 -28.75
C PRO A 618 75.53 12.03 -28.92
N ALA A 619 75.05 11.01 -28.21
CA ALA A 619 73.64 10.62 -28.22
C ALA A 619 72.75 11.71 -27.61
N LEU A 620 73.19 12.32 -26.49
CA LEU A 620 72.46 13.44 -25.87
C LEU A 620 72.35 14.64 -26.82
N ARG A 621 73.45 15.05 -27.47
CA ARG A 621 73.45 16.14 -28.45
C ARG A 621 72.54 15.87 -29.64
N GLN A 622 72.49 14.62 -30.11
CA GLN A 622 71.58 14.22 -31.18
C GLN A 622 70.11 14.40 -30.77
N ILE A 623 69.74 13.94 -29.56
CA ILE A 623 68.37 14.10 -29.04
C ILE A 623 68.01 15.57 -28.86
N GLU A 624 68.92 16.39 -28.32
CA GLU A 624 68.71 17.83 -28.12
C GLU A 624 68.56 18.59 -29.45
N SER A 625 69.35 18.23 -30.47
CA SER A 625 69.23 18.79 -31.82
C SER A 625 67.89 18.44 -32.46
N THR A 626 67.46 17.16 -32.37
CA THR A 626 66.14 16.75 -32.86
C THR A 626 65.00 17.42 -32.10
N LEU A 627 65.13 17.60 -30.78
CA LEU A 627 64.16 18.37 -29.98
C LEU A 627 64.04 19.83 -30.43
N GLY A 628 65.17 20.49 -30.74
CA GLY A 628 65.16 21.84 -31.29
C GLY A 628 64.38 21.91 -32.60
N MET A 629 64.69 21.00 -33.53
CA MET A 629 63.98 20.90 -34.81
C MET A 629 62.47 20.61 -34.62
N LEU A 630 62.10 19.70 -33.73
CA LEU A 630 60.69 19.40 -33.43
C LEU A 630 59.96 20.61 -32.81
N ALA A 631 60.63 21.37 -31.95
CA ALA A 631 60.09 22.58 -31.32
C ALA A 631 59.82 23.67 -32.38
N ASP A 632 60.73 23.87 -33.33
CA ASP A 632 60.52 24.82 -34.42
C ASP A 632 59.37 24.37 -35.34
N LEU A 633 59.30 23.07 -35.65
CA LEU A 633 58.25 22.51 -36.51
C LEU A 633 56.85 22.58 -35.90
N VAL A 634 56.71 22.34 -34.59
CA VAL A 634 55.39 22.35 -33.94
C VAL A 634 54.82 23.76 -33.77
N LEU A 635 55.68 24.78 -33.70
CA LEU A 635 55.29 26.20 -33.66
C LEU A 635 54.79 26.73 -35.01
N ALA A 636 55.16 26.08 -36.12
CA ALA A 636 54.62 26.40 -37.44
C ALA A 636 53.15 25.96 -37.57
N ASP A 637 52.48 26.44 -38.63
CA ASP A 637 51.14 25.96 -38.95
C ASP A 637 51.21 24.53 -39.51
N GLN A 638 50.56 23.60 -38.82
CA GLN A 638 50.64 22.17 -39.11
C GLN A 638 49.24 21.54 -39.15
N PRO A 639 48.99 20.60 -40.08
CA PRO A 639 47.78 19.79 -40.07
C PRO A 639 47.60 19.06 -38.74
N THR A 640 46.36 18.84 -38.33
CA THR A 640 46.00 18.25 -37.02
C THR A 640 46.75 16.95 -36.72
N VAL A 641 46.76 16.00 -37.66
CA VAL A 641 47.45 14.70 -37.51
C VAL A 641 48.96 14.91 -37.31
N ARG A 642 49.58 15.76 -38.14
CA ARG A 642 51.02 16.02 -38.06
C ARG A 642 51.39 16.73 -36.76
N ARG A 643 50.61 17.72 -36.31
CA ARG A 643 50.82 18.39 -35.03
C ARG A 643 50.82 17.39 -33.88
N ARG A 644 49.86 16.46 -33.83
CA ARG A 644 49.83 15.40 -32.82
C ARG A 644 51.03 14.45 -32.89
N LYS A 645 51.47 14.07 -34.09
CA LYS A 645 52.70 13.27 -34.27
C LYS A 645 53.93 13.99 -33.71
N LEU A 646 54.07 15.29 -33.97
CA LEU A 646 55.14 16.13 -33.41
C LEU A 646 55.06 16.19 -31.88
N GLU A 647 53.88 16.42 -31.30
CA GLU A 647 53.66 16.40 -29.84
C GLU A 647 54.11 15.07 -29.22
N HIS A 648 53.72 13.94 -29.82
CA HIS A 648 54.10 12.61 -29.33
C HIS A 648 55.62 12.40 -29.37
N LEU A 649 56.27 12.85 -30.43
CA LEU A 649 57.72 12.79 -30.54
C LEU A 649 58.40 13.69 -29.52
N ILE A 650 57.91 14.91 -29.30
CA ILE A 650 58.47 15.82 -28.29
C ILE A 650 58.39 15.18 -26.91
N ILE A 651 57.23 14.63 -26.51
CA ILE A 651 57.06 13.95 -25.22
C ILE A 651 58.05 12.79 -25.08
N GLU A 652 58.20 11.96 -26.12
CA GLU A 652 59.15 10.84 -26.12
C GLU A 652 60.60 11.33 -25.99
N HIS A 653 61.00 12.32 -26.79
CA HIS A 653 62.37 12.81 -26.82
C HIS A 653 62.76 13.54 -25.53
N VAL A 654 61.83 14.27 -24.90
CA VAL A 654 62.06 14.88 -23.58
C VAL A 654 62.39 13.80 -22.55
N HIS A 655 61.59 12.72 -22.50
CA HIS A 655 61.85 11.60 -21.61
C HIS A 655 63.20 10.93 -21.93
N LYS A 656 63.50 10.63 -23.21
CA LYS A 656 64.78 10.00 -23.60
C LYS A 656 65.99 10.88 -23.35
N ARG A 657 65.87 12.21 -23.47
CA ARG A 657 66.91 13.17 -23.05
C ARG A 657 67.17 13.06 -21.56
N ASP A 658 66.12 13.08 -20.75
CA ASP A 658 66.23 13.06 -19.29
C ASP A 658 66.79 11.72 -18.78
N VAL A 659 66.39 10.60 -19.38
CA VAL A 659 67.01 9.28 -19.13
C VAL A 659 68.48 9.29 -19.53
N THR A 660 68.83 9.82 -20.71
CA THR A 660 70.23 9.86 -21.18
C THR A 660 71.10 10.72 -20.24
N ARG A 661 70.59 11.86 -19.77
CA ARG A 661 71.26 12.69 -18.75
C ARG A 661 71.45 11.92 -17.45
N ALA A 662 70.43 11.22 -16.97
CA ALA A 662 70.52 10.40 -15.76
C ALA A 662 71.57 9.28 -15.90
N LEU A 663 71.69 8.64 -17.07
CA LEU A 663 72.73 7.63 -17.34
C LEU A 663 74.14 8.23 -17.31
N ILE A 664 74.32 9.44 -17.85
CA ILE A 664 75.58 10.19 -17.81
C ILE A 664 75.94 10.57 -16.37
N ASP A 665 74.98 11.15 -15.62
CA ASP A 665 75.17 11.59 -14.25
C ASP A 665 75.54 10.41 -13.32
N LYS A 666 74.91 9.25 -13.54
CA LYS A 666 75.20 8.00 -12.82
C LYS A 666 76.42 7.26 -13.33
N LYS A 667 77.11 7.77 -14.37
CA LYS A 667 78.33 7.20 -14.97
C LYS A 667 78.16 5.74 -15.38
N VAL A 668 77.06 5.44 -16.07
CA VAL A 668 76.80 4.10 -16.59
C VAL A 668 77.79 3.74 -17.69
N ASP A 669 78.51 2.64 -17.51
CA ASP A 669 79.68 2.23 -18.31
C ASP A 669 79.49 0.89 -19.04
N SER A 670 78.35 0.21 -18.83
CA SER A 670 78.08 -1.11 -19.41
C SER A 670 76.61 -1.31 -19.72
N ALA A 671 76.33 -2.08 -20.78
CA ALA A 671 74.99 -2.52 -21.15
C ALA A 671 74.36 -3.49 -20.12
N SER A 672 75.15 -4.04 -19.19
CA SER A 672 74.65 -4.88 -18.08
C SER A 672 74.32 -4.08 -16.81
N ASN A 673 74.56 -2.76 -16.80
CA ASN A 673 74.30 -1.92 -15.64
C ASN A 673 72.78 -1.82 -15.37
N PHE A 674 72.38 -2.00 -14.11
CA PHE A 674 70.96 -1.99 -13.72
C PHE A 674 70.25 -0.69 -14.11
N GLU A 675 70.91 0.46 -14.06
CA GLU A 675 70.29 1.76 -14.40
C GLU A 675 69.85 1.82 -15.87
N TRP A 676 70.58 1.16 -16.77
CA TRP A 676 70.18 0.96 -18.15
C TRP A 676 69.14 -0.14 -18.29
N LEU A 677 69.38 -1.29 -17.64
CA LEU A 677 68.48 -2.45 -17.72
C LEU A 677 67.07 -2.11 -17.19
N ALA A 678 66.96 -1.24 -16.19
CA ALA A 678 65.70 -0.80 -15.60
C ALA A 678 64.83 0.02 -16.59
N GLN A 679 65.42 0.55 -17.66
CA GLN A 679 64.68 1.29 -18.68
C GLN A 679 64.01 0.33 -19.68
N MET A 680 62.91 0.79 -20.27
CA MET A 680 62.23 0.11 -21.37
C MET A 680 63.03 0.31 -22.66
N ARG A 681 63.46 -0.81 -23.27
CA ARG A 681 64.34 -0.85 -24.43
C ARG A 681 63.68 -1.64 -25.56
N LEU A 682 63.74 -1.13 -26.77
CA LEU A 682 63.15 -1.77 -27.95
C LEU A 682 64.26 -2.25 -28.89
N TYR A 683 64.11 -3.46 -29.40
CA TYR A 683 65.06 -4.12 -30.29
C TYR A 683 64.34 -4.58 -31.53
N PHE A 684 64.85 -4.20 -32.69
CA PHE A 684 64.33 -4.66 -33.97
C PHE A 684 65.25 -5.74 -34.56
N GLU A 685 64.68 -6.91 -34.85
CA GLU A 685 65.36 -8.07 -35.40
C GLU A 685 64.83 -8.38 -36.81
N PRO A 686 65.39 -7.76 -37.88
CA PRO A 686 64.93 -7.96 -39.26
C PRO A 686 65.05 -9.42 -39.74
N SER A 687 65.94 -10.20 -39.13
CA SER A 687 66.20 -11.60 -39.48
C SER A 687 65.09 -12.57 -39.06
N ASN A 688 64.14 -12.14 -38.23
CA ASN A 688 63.03 -13.01 -37.81
C ASN A 688 62.07 -13.24 -38.99
N GLN A 689 61.73 -14.51 -39.26
CA GLN A 689 60.82 -14.92 -40.34
C GLN A 689 59.39 -14.44 -40.08
N ASN A 690 58.97 -14.34 -38.82
CA ASN A 690 57.66 -13.83 -38.46
C ASN A 690 57.74 -12.31 -38.28
N VAL A 691 57.11 -11.56 -39.20
CA VAL A 691 57.11 -10.08 -39.21
C VAL A 691 56.52 -9.50 -37.92
N LEU A 692 55.57 -10.19 -37.30
CA LEU A 692 54.95 -9.77 -36.03
C LEU A 692 55.86 -9.96 -34.81
N GLU A 693 56.96 -10.70 -34.93
CA GLU A 693 57.92 -10.97 -33.85
C GLU A 693 59.28 -10.28 -34.10
N GLN A 694 59.35 -9.38 -35.09
CA GLN A 694 60.55 -8.60 -35.39
C GLN A 694 60.84 -7.51 -34.37
N LEU A 695 59.83 -7.05 -33.61
CA LEU A 695 60.00 -6.03 -32.57
C LEU A 695 59.87 -6.66 -31.18
N LYS A 696 60.95 -6.56 -30.39
CA LYS A 696 61.00 -7.01 -28.99
C LYS A 696 61.18 -5.84 -28.05
N LEU A 697 60.47 -5.90 -26.93
CA LEU A 697 60.60 -4.97 -25.81
C LEU A 697 61.28 -5.70 -24.66
N ARG A 698 62.33 -5.11 -24.10
CA ARG A 698 63.00 -5.60 -22.89
C ARG A 698 62.95 -4.57 -21.78
N MET A 699 62.69 -5.04 -20.56
CA MET A 699 62.77 -4.25 -19.34
C MET A 699 63.27 -5.13 -18.20
N ALA A 700 64.41 -4.75 -17.61
CA ALA A 700 65.26 -5.62 -16.82
C ALA A 700 65.54 -6.94 -17.54
N ASN A 701 65.10 -8.06 -16.98
CA ASN A 701 65.20 -9.41 -17.55
C ASN A 701 63.93 -9.85 -18.31
N ALA A 702 62.86 -9.05 -18.30
CA ALA A 702 61.62 -9.40 -18.98
C ALA A 702 61.73 -9.06 -20.47
N GLU A 703 61.26 -9.98 -21.32
CA GLU A 703 61.19 -9.83 -22.78
C GLU A 703 59.77 -10.08 -23.27
N PHE A 704 59.29 -9.21 -24.16
CA PHE A 704 57.96 -9.31 -24.78
C PHE A 704 58.02 -8.98 -26.27
N HIS A 705 57.23 -9.69 -27.09
CA HIS A 705 56.96 -9.26 -28.45
C HIS A 705 55.95 -8.10 -28.46
N TYR A 706 56.15 -7.14 -29.34
CA TYR A 706 55.20 -6.06 -29.55
C TYR A 706 53.90 -6.58 -30.17
N GLY A 707 52.74 -6.13 -29.68
CA GLY A 707 51.45 -6.70 -30.07
C GLY A 707 50.87 -6.21 -31.40
N PHE A 708 51.35 -5.09 -31.95
CA PHE A 708 50.84 -4.48 -33.19
C PHE A 708 49.32 -4.25 -33.22
N GLU A 709 48.68 -4.00 -32.07
CA GLU A 709 47.33 -3.44 -32.04
C GLU A 709 47.38 -1.99 -32.55
N TYR A 710 46.46 -1.60 -33.43
CA TYR A 710 46.34 -0.20 -33.87
C TYR A 710 45.71 0.64 -32.76
N LEU A 711 46.49 1.55 -32.19
CA LEU A 711 46.07 2.38 -31.06
C LEU A 711 45.44 3.71 -31.52
N GLY A 712 45.67 4.12 -32.77
CA GLY A 712 45.26 5.43 -33.28
C GLY A 712 46.04 6.58 -32.64
N LEU A 713 45.53 7.80 -32.78
CA LEU A 713 46.14 9.03 -32.25
C LEU A 713 45.62 9.33 -30.85
N GLN A 714 46.00 8.51 -29.88
CA GLN A 714 45.66 8.73 -28.46
C GLN A 714 46.61 9.73 -27.80
N ASP A 715 46.08 10.55 -26.87
CA ASP A 715 46.93 11.41 -26.04
C ASP A 715 47.94 10.58 -25.24
N ARG A 716 49.18 11.06 -25.21
CA ARG A 716 50.31 10.35 -24.60
C ARG A 716 50.59 10.86 -23.19
N LEU A 717 50.67 9.94 -22.24
CA LEU A 717 51.02 10.26 -20.85
C LEU A 717 52.48 10.69 -20.76
N VAL A 718 52.74 11.80 -20.06
CA VAL A 718 54.12 12.22 -19.73
C VAL A 718 54.70 11.22 -18.74
N GLN A 719 55.85 10.63 -19.08
CA GLN A 719 56.52 9.66 -18.21
C GLN A 719 57.25 10.38 -17.07
N THR A 720 56.92 10.00 -15.84
CA THR A 720 57.59 10.46 -14.62
C THR A 720 58.34 9.30 -13.97
N PRO A 721 59.26 9.54 -13.02
CA PRO A 721 59.94 8.46 -12.30
C PRO A 721 58.98 7.49 -11.57
N LEU A 722 57.78 7.96 -11.19
CA LEU A 722 56.74 7.08 -10.64
C LEU A 722 56.18 6.14 -11.71
N THR A 723 55.87 6.67 -12.89
CA THR A 723 55.40 5.88 -14.03
C THR A 723 56.44 4.85 -14.48
N ASP A 724 57.73 5.21 -14.50
CA ASP A 724 58.82 4.27 -14.85
C ASP A 724 58.94 3.12 -13.85
N ARG A 725 58.82 3.44 -12.55
CA ARG A 725 58.74 2.42 -11.49
C ARG A 725 57.51 1.53 -11.64
N CYS A 726 56.39 2.10 -12.08
CA CYS A 726 55.19 1.35 -12.41
C CYS A 726 55.42 0.40 -13.57
N PHE A 727 56.00 0.87 -14.66
CA PHE A 727 56.31 0.05 -15.83
C PHE A 727 57.27 -1.08 -15.47
N LEU A 728 58.32 -0.80 -14.67
CA LEU A 728 59.26 -1.82 -14.21
C LEU A 728 58.54 -2.90 -13.38
N THR A 729 57.74 -2.49 -12.40
CA THR A 729 57.07 -3.45 -11.49
C THR A 729 56.02 -4.28 -12.24
N MET A 730 55.24 -3.65 -13.12
CA MET A 730 54.18 -4.32 -13.88
C MET A 730 54.75 -5.25 -14.95
N THR A 731 55.82 -4.87 -15.67
CA THR A 731 56.50 -5.76 -16.62
C THR A 731 57.09 -6.99 -15.93
N GLN A 732 57.63 -6.84 -14.72
CA GLN A 732 58.09 -7.97 -13.91
C GLN A 732 56.92 -8.87 -13.45
N ALA A 733 55.78 -8.29 -13.09
CA ALA A 733 54.58 -9.05 -12.78
C ALA A 733 54.11 -9.89 -13.97
N LEU A 734 54.07 -9.28 -15.17
CA LEU A 734 53.71 -9.95 -16.42
C LEU A 734 54.68 -11.06 -16.80
N HIS A 735 55.98 -10.84 -16.64
CA HIS A 735 57.00 -11.86 -16.89
C HIS A 735 56.79 -13.08 -15.97
N ALA A 736 56.46 -12.85 -14.70
CA ALA A 736 56.15 -13.89 -13.74
C ALA A 736 54.71 -14.43 -13.81
N LYS A 737 53.92 -14.00 -14.81
CA LYS A 737 52.51 -14.39 -15.01
C LYS A 737 51.63 -14.14 -13.77
N PHE A 738 51.88 -13.04 -13.07
CA PHE A 738 51.00 -12.47 -12.05
C PHE A 738 50.19 -11.31 -12.64
N GLY A 739 49.08 -10.96 -12.00
CA GLY A 739 48.38 -9.72 -12.28
C GLY A 739 49.09 -8.51 -11.67
N GLY A 740 48.76 -7.31 -12.15
CA GLY A 740 49.26 -6.05 -11.57
C GLY A 740 48.22 -5.36 -10.69
N SER A 741 48.63 -4.80 -9.55
CA SER A 741 47.76 -4.04 -8.64
C SER A 741 48.34 -2.67 -8.28
N PRO A 742 48.25 -1.67 -9.17
CA PRO A 742 48.53 -0.28 -8.79
C PRO A 742 47.44 0.23 -7.82
N PHE A 743 47.85 0.72 -6.66
CA PHE A 743 46.94 1.24 -5.64
C PHE A 743 47.38 2.60 -5.11
N GLY A 744 46.42 3.44 -4.70
CA GLY A 744 46.72 4.79 -4.21
C GLY A 744 45.51 5.73 -4.32
N PRO A 745 45.64 7.00 -3.89
CA PRO A 745 44.55 7.98 -3.93
C PRO A 745 43.95 8.16 -5.33
N ALA A 746 42.72 8.67 -5.41
CA ALA A 746 42.10 9.02 -6.69
C ALA A 746 42.93 10.09 -7.42
N GLY A 747 43.02 10.01 -8.75
CA GLY A 747 43.75 10.99 -9.57
C GLY A 747 45.27 10.82 -9.66
N THR A 748 45.86 9.76 -9.10
CA THR A 748 47.31 9.49 -9.19
C THR A 748 47.75 8.74 -10.46
N GLY A 749 46.91 8.67 -11.49
CA GLY A 749 47.27 8.09 -12.79
C GLY A 749 47.38 6.56 -12.82
N LYS A 750 46.67 5.83 -11.93
CA LYS A 750 46.75 4.36 -11.82
C LYS A 750 46.32 3.64 -13.09
N THR A 751 45.10 3.93 -13.54
CA THR A 751 44.49 3.33 -14.73
C THR A 751 45.21 3.80 -15.98
N GLU A 752 45.59 5.08 -16.03
CA GLU A 752 46.35 5.70 -17.10
C GLU A 752 47.74 5.08 -17.26
N SER A 753 48.42 4.74 -16.16
CA SER A 753 49.72 4.05 -16.19
C SER A 753 49.60 2.64 -16.78
N VAL A 754 48.57 1.88 -16.40
CA VAL A 754 48.32 0.54 -16.98
C VAL A 754 48.01 0.64 -18.47
N LYS A 755 47.16 1.61 -18.86
CA LYS A 755 46.83 1.86 -20.26
C LYS A 755 48.06 2.29 -21.05
N ALA A 756 48.87 3.21 -20.52
CA ALA A 756 50.11 3.66 -21.16
C ALA A 756 51.12 2.52 -21.33
N LEU A 757 51.24 1.62 -20.35
CA LEU A 757 52.09 0.43 -20.46
C LEU A 757 51.59 -0.53 -21.55
N GLY A 758 50.28 -0.82 -21.58
CA GLY A 758 49.72 -1.67 -22.62
C GLY A 758 49.89 -1.07 -24.01
N ASN A 759 49.72 0.25 -24.15
CA ASN A 759 50.00 0.99 -25.38
C ASN A 759 51.49 0.88 -25.79
N ALA A 760 52.42 0.97 -24.83
CA ALA A 760 53.86 0.79 -25.07
C ALA A 760 54.23 -0.64 -25.51
N LEU A 761 53.41 -1.64 -25.17
CA LEU A 761 53.54 -3.02 -25.61
C LEU A 761 52.68 -3.36 -26.84
N GLY A 762 51.94 -2.39 -27.39
CA GLY A 762 51.05 -2.59 -28.53
C GLY A 762 49.88 -3.53 -28.23
N ARG A 763 49.37 -3.50 -27.00
CA ARG A 763 48.30 -4.37 -26.50
C ARG A 763 46.98 -3.63 -26.41
N PHE A 764 45.90 -4.34 -26.70
CA PHE A 764 44.55 -3.81 -26.49
C PHE A 764 44.21 -3.83 -25.00
N VAL A 765 44.11 -2.66 -24.37
CA VAL A 765 43.73 -2.50 -22.96
C VAL A 765 42.28 -2.08 -22.84
N LEU A 766 41.49 -2.89 -22.14
CA LEU A 766 40.10 -2.63 -21.82
C LEU A 766 39.98 -2.24 -20.35
N VAL A 767 39.33 -1.10 -20.10
CA VAL A 767 39.08 -0.61 -18.75
C VAL A 767 37.63 -0.92 -18.38
N PHE A 768 37.44 -1.67 -17.30
CA PHE A 768 36.12 -2.01 -16.76
C PHE A 768 35.95 -1.32 -15.41
N ASN A 769 34.97 -0.44 -15.29
CA ASN A 769 34.66 0.21 -14.02
C ASN A 769 33.80 -0.75 -13.19
N CYS A 770 34.34 -1.23 -12.06
CA CYS A 770 33.63 -2.14 -11.19
C CYS A 770 32.66 -1.39 -10.26
N ASP A 771 31.42 -1.87 -10.21
CA ASP A 771 30.38 -1.42 -9.29
C ASP A 771 29.70 -2.62 -8.59
N GLU A 772 28.77 -2.35 -7.69
CA GLU A 772 28.03 -3.38 -6.95
C GLU A 772 27.08 -4.18 -7.85
N ALA A 773 26.72 -3.66 -9.03
CA ALA A 773 25.81 -4.31 -9.98
C ALA A 773 26.50 -5.33 -10.90
N PHE A 774 27.82 -5.47 -10.78
CA PHE A 774 28.62 -6.32 -11.66
C PHE A 774 28.43 -7.82 -11.35
N ASP A 775 27.82 -8.54 -12.30
CA ASP A 775 27.49 -9.97 -12.13
C ASP A 775 28.65 -10.92 -12.47
N PHE A 776 28.63 -12.11 -11.87
CA PHE A 776 29.62 -13.18 -12.04
C PHE A 776 29.65 -13.71 -13.47
N GLN A 777 28.48 -13.81 -14.11
CA GLN A 777 28.40 -14.24 -15.51
C GLN A 777 29.04 -13.21 -16.44
N ALA A 778 28.86 -11.91 -16.16
CA ALA A 778 29.49 -10.83 -16.92
C ALA A 778 31.03 -10.86 -16.78
N MET A 779 31.55 -11.02 -15.56
CA MET A 779 32.99 -11.21 -15.31
C MET A 779 33.56 -12.40 -16.08
N GLY A 780 32.92 -13.57 -15.94
CA GLY A 780 33.37 -14.79 -16.62
C GLY A 780 33.42 -14.62 -18.14
N ARG A 781 32.40 -13.97 -18.71
CA ARG A 781 32.33 -13.63 -20.13
C ARG A 781 33.48 -12.69 -20.55
N ILE A 782 33.79 -11.68 -19.76
CA ILE A 782 34.90 -10.75 -20.03
C ILE A 782 36.23 -11.50 -19.99
N PHE A 783 36.47 -12.36 -19.00
CA PHE A 783 37.70 -13.16 -18.94
C PHE A 783 37.85 -14.10 -20.13
N VAL A 784 36.76 -14.71 -20.61
CA VAL A 784 36.79 -15.50 -21.84
C VAL A 784 37.25 -14.65 -23.03
N GLY A 785 36.67 -13.46 -23.19
CA GLY A 785 37.08 -12.50 -24.23
C GLY A 785 38.55 -12.10 -24.14
N LEU A 786 39.01 -11.72 -22.94
CA LEU A 786 40.41 -11.36 -22.68
C LEU A 786 41.37 -12.52 -23.01
N CYS A 787 41.04 -13.74 -22.58
CA CYS A 787 41.85 -14.93 -22.83
C CYS A 787 41.96 -15.26 -24.32
N GLN A 788 40.86 -15.16 -25.08
CA GLN A 788 40.87 -15.50 -26.49
C GLN A 788 41.53 -14.42 -27.36
N VAL A 789 41.30 -13.14 -27.07
CA VAL A 789 41.92 -12.02 -27.80
C VAL A 789 43.39 -11.84 -27.41
N GLY A 790 43.76 -12.14 -26.17
CA GLY A 790 45.06 -11.74 -25.61
C GLY A 790 45.11 -10.26 -25.20
N ALA A 791 43.94 -9.68 -24.95
CA ALA A 791 43.79 -8.31 -24.47
C ALA A 791 44.08 -8.22 -22.97
N TRP A 792 44.29 -7.00 -22.49
CA TRP A 792 44.52 -6.69 -21.09
C TRP A 792 43.24 -6.15 -20.47
N GLY A 793 42.82 -6.74 -19.35
CA GLY A 793 41.70 -6.24 -18.56
C GLY A 793 42.20 -5.41 -17.39
N CYS A 794 41.87 -4.12 -17.37
CA CYS A 794 42.10 -3.23 -16.23
C CYS A 794 40.77 -3.02 -15.50
N PHE A 795 40.61 -3.65 -14.34
CA PHE A 795 39.41 -3.53 -13.53
C PHE A 795 39.59 -2.38 -12.54
N ASP A 796 38.94 -1.26 -12.84
CA ASP A 796 39.01 -0.04 -12.06
C ASP A 796 38.09 -0.12 -10.84
N GLU A 797 38.59 0.37 -9.69
CA GLU A 797 37.90 0.28 -8.40
C GLU A 797 37.46 -1.14 -8.04
N PHE A 798 38.32 -2.13 -8.28
CA PHE A 798 38.00 -3.56 -8.11
C PHE A 798 37.48 -3.92 -6.71
N ASN A 799 37.85 -3.12 -5.70
CA ASN A 799 37.39 -3.28 -4.33
C ASN A 799 35.97 -2.76 -4.05
N ARG A 800 35.21 -2.32 -5.06
CA ARG A 800 33.76 -2.06 -4.97
C ARG A 800 32.91 -3.33 -5.14
N LEU A 801 33.49 -4.42 -5.63
CA LEU A 801 32.79 -5.69 -5.76
C LEU A 801 32.46 -6.27 -4.38
N GLU A 802 31.33 -6.96 -4.30
CA GLU A 802 30.95 -7.70 -3.10
C GLU A 802 31.99 -8.79 -2.76
N GLU A 803 32.14 -9.11 -1.48
CA GLU A 803 33.13 -10.09 -1.00
C GLU A 803 32.92 -11.50 -1.59
N ARG A 804 31.66 -11.91 -1.76
CA ARG A 804 31.29 -13.19 -2.39
C ARG A 804 31.74 -13.25 -3.84
N MET A 805 31.59 -12.14 -4.55
CA MET A 805 32.00 -11.96 -5.94
C MET A 805 33.52 -11.98 -6.09
N LEU A 806 34.24 -11.25 -5.23
CA LEU A 806 35.71 -11.25 -5.19
C LEU A 806 36.28 -12.65 -4.99
N SER A 807 35.66 -13.44 -4.12
CA SER A 807 36.06 -14.82 -3.85
C SER A 807 35.86 -15.70 -5.09
N ALA A 808 34.71 -15.64 -5.75
CA ALA A 808 34.43 -16.42 -6.94
C ALA A 808 35.32 -16.04 -8.14
N VAL A 809 35.59 -14.74 -8.31
CA VAL A 809 36.49 -14.22 -9.34
C VAL A 809 37.94 -14.63 -9.08
N SER A 810 38.39 -14.69 -7.82
CA SER A 810 39.75 -15.11 -7.48
C SER A 810 40.10 -16.50 -8.02
N GLN A 811 39.15 -17.44 -7.96
CA GLN A 811 39.33 -18.78 -8.49
C GLN A 811 39.49 -18.78 -10.02
N GLN A 812 38.71 -17.97 -10.74
CA GLN A 812 38.84 -17.85 -12.20
C GLN A 812 40.20 -17.25 -12.59
N ILE A 813 40.63 -16.19 -11.90
CA ILE A 813 41.92 -15.53 -12.14
C ILE A 813 43.07 -16.51 -11.85
N GLN A 814 42.99 -17.28 -10.77
CA GLN A 814 43.99 -18.29 -10.43
C GLN A 814 44.11 -19.35 -11.54
N THR A 815 43.00 -19.91 -12.01
CA THR A 815 42.98 -20.90 -13.11
C THR A 815 43.64 -20.34 -14.38
N ILE A 816 43.38 -19.07 -14.71
CA ILE A 816 44.01 -18.40 -15.86
C ILE A 816 45.52 -18.25 -15.66
N GLN A 817 45.96 -17.75 -14.50
CA GLN A 817 47.38 -17.53 -14.21
C GLN A 817 48.17 -18.84 -14.16
N GLU A 818 47.61 -19.90 -13.57
CA GLU A 818 48.23 -21.22 -13.54
C GLU A 818 48.42 -21.78 -14.96
N ALA A 819 47.42 -21.62 -15.83
CA ALA A 819 47.54 -22.00 -17.23
C ALA A 819 48.61 -21.20 -17.98
N LEU A 820 48.70 -19.88 -17.75
CA LEU A 820 49.75 -19.04 -18.32
C LEU A 820 51.16 -19.46 -17.86
N ARG A 821 51.32 -19.85 -16.59
CA ARG A 821 52.60 -20.37 -16.05
C ARG A 821 52.96 -21.73 -16.64
N GLN A 822 51.99 -22.62 -16.79
CA GLN A 822 52.20 -23.94 -17.39
C GLN A 822 52.55 -23.83 -18.89
N GLN A 823 51.90 -22.94 -19.65
CA GLN A 823 52.27 -22.65 -21.04
C GLN A 823 53.72 -22.21 -21.15
N SER A 824 54.15 -21.32 -20.26
CA SER A 824 55.53 -20.79 -20.23
C SER A 824 56.57 -21.85 -19.85
N SER A 825 56.20 -22.81 -18.98
CA SER A 825 57.12 -23.84 -18.48
C SER A 825 57.24 -25.06 -19.40
N ALA A 826 56.17 -25.40 -20.13
CA ALA A 826 56.09 -26.62 -20.94
C ALA A 826 56.32 -26.40 -22.45
N ASN A 827 56.60 -25.16 -22.89
CA ASN A 827 56.64 -24.77 -24.31
C ASN A 827 55.44 -25.28 -25.13
N LYS A 828 54.29 -25.48 -24.48
CA LYS A 828 53.05 -25.90 -25.14
C LYS A 828 52.34 -24.64 -25.64
N SER A 829 52.19 -24.55 -26.96
CA SER A 829 51.60 -23.39 -27.64
C SER A 829 50.14 -23.10 -27.26
N THR A 830 49.41 -24.10 -26.74
CA THR A 830 47.99 -23.96 -26.41
C THR A 830 47.61 -24.83 -25.20
N LEU A 831 47.20 -24.19 -24.09
CA LEU A 831 46.50 -24.87 -22.99
C LEU A 831 45.04 -24.47 -23.04
N LYS A 832 44.18 -25.47 -22.90
CA LYS A 832 42.75 -25.30 -22.77
C LYS A 832 42.39 -25.29 -21.30
N ILE A 833 41.68 -24.26 -20.86
CA ILE A 833 41.12 -24.17 -19.50
C ILE A 833 39.62 -24.13 -19.55
N GLU A 834 38.99 -24.52 -18.45
CA GLU A 834 37.55 -24.36 -18.27
C GLU A 834 37.25 -23.12 -17.43
N ILE A 835 36.53 -22.17 -18.01
CA ILE A 835 36.00 -20.98 -17.33
C ILE A 835 34.49 -20.98 -17.50
N VAL A 836 33.76 -20.97 -16.38
CA VAL A 836 32.28 -20.92 -16.36
C VAL A 836 31.66 -22.01 -17.27
N GLY A 837 32.16 -23.24 -17.15
CA GLY A 837 31.67 -24.38 -17.93
C GLY A 837 32.10 -24.40 -19.40
N LYS A 838 33.00 -23.51 -19.83
CA LYS A 838 33.48 -23.41 -21.22
C LYS A 838 34.96 -23.70 -21.34
N THR A 839 35.31 -24.62 -22.22
CA THR A 839 36.71 -24.90 -22.58
C THR A 839 37.22 -23.86 -23.58
N ILE A 840 38.20 -23.07 -23.17
CA ILE A 840 38.78 -21.99 -23.99
C ILE A 840 40.31 -22.11 -24.08
N THR A 841 40.87 -21.60 -25.18
CA THR A 841 42.33 -21.48 -25.34
C THR A 841 42.79 -20.13 -24.76
N VAL A 842 43.82 -20.15 -23.92
CA VAL A 842 44.40 -18.93 -23.34
C VAL A 842 45.53 -18.41 -24.21
N ASN A 843 45.43 -17.13 -24.60
CA ASN A 843 46.51 -16.40 -25.25
C ASN A 843 47.55 -15.96 -24.21
N SER A 844 48.82 -16.27 -24.45
CA SER A 844 49.94 -16.01 -23.52
C SER A 844 50.21 -14.53 -23.23
N ASN A 845 49.65 -13.65 -24.07
CA ASN A 845 49.78 -12.19 -23.95
C ASN A 845 48.72 -11.54 -23.06
N MET A 846 47.69 -12.30 -22.66
CA MET A 846 46.62 -11.83 -21.80
C MET A 846 47.15 -11.45 -20.42
N ALA A 847 46.60 -10.37 -19.86
CA ALA A 847 46.95 -9.89 -18.53
C ALA A 847 45.74 -9.29 -17.81
N ILE A 848 45.78 -9.37 -16.47
CA ILE A 848 44.77 -8.80 -15.60
C ILE A 848 45.43 -7.78 -14.67
N PHE A 849 44.88 -6.59 -14.67
CA PHE A 849 45.24 -5.50 -13.78
C PHE A 849 44.02 -5.12 -12.95
N ILE A 850 44.25 -4.82 -11.68
CA ILE A 850 43.24 -4.26 -10.79
C ILE A 850 43.77 -2.93 -10.29
N THR A 851 42.91 -1.93 -10.16
CA THR A 851 43.27 -0.71 -9.44
C THR A 851 42.47 -0.63 -8.15
N MET A 852 43.09 -0.05 -7.13
CA MET A 852 42.48 0.10 -5.84
C MET A 852 42.69 1.49 -5.28
N ASN A 853 41.65 1.95 -4.59
CA ASN A 853 41.68 3.18 -3.82
C ASN A 853 41.43 2.80 -2.34
N PRO A 854 42.47 2.46 -1.57
CA PRO A 854 42.30 2.05 -0.16
C PRO A 854 41.78 3.21 0.72
N GLY A 855 41.01 2.89 1.77
CA GLY A 855 40.63 3.83 2.83
C GLY A 855 39.36 4.67 2.62
N TYR A 856 38.57 4.43 1.56
CA TYR A 856 37.25 5.07 1.40
C TYR A 856 36.13 4.15 1.86
N ALA A 857 35.04 4.75 2.36
CA ALA A 857 33.82 4.04 2.75
C ALA A 857 33.20 3.27 1.56
N GLY A 858 32.58 2.12 1.84
CA GLY A 858 31.94 1.26 0.83
C GLY A 858 32.91 0.43 -0.02
N ARG A 859 34.15 0.20 0.45
CA ARG A 859 35.14 -0.62 -0.26
C ARG A 859 35.54 -1.85 0.55
N SER A 860 35.44 -3.02 -0.07
CA SER A 860 35.78 -4.33 0.49
C SER A 860 37.30 -4.49 0.60
N ASN A 861 37.77 -5.23 1.61
CA ASN A 861 39.15 -5.70 1.62
C ASN A 861 39.31 -6.85 0.63
N LEU A 862 40.43 -6.88 -0.10
CA LEU A 862 40.70 -8.04 -0.96
C LEU A 862 40.99 -9.28 -0.11
N PRO A 863 40.42 -10.45 -0.46
CA PRO A 863 40.80 -11.73 0.14
C PRO A 863 42.30 -11.99 -0.02
N ASP A 864 42.93 -12.64 0.97
CA ASP A 864 44.39 -12.86 0.95
C ASP A 864 44.83 -13.78 -0.20
N ASN A 865 44.00 -14.77 -0.57
CA ASN A 865 44.22 -15.61 -1.74
C ASN A 865 44.33 -14.77 -3.01
N LEU A 866 43.45 -13.78 -3.17
CA LEU A 866 43.47 -12.88 -4.31
C LEU A 866 44.69 -11.96 -4.27
N LYS A 867 45.06 -11.38 -3.11
CA LYS A 867 46.27 -10.55 -2.98
C LYS A 867 47.53 -11.29 -3.46
N SER A 868 47.61 -12.60 -3.21
CA SER A 868 48.76 -13.41 -3.65
C SER A 868 48.91 -13.53 -5.17
N LEU A 869 47.81 -13.35 -5.92
CA LEU A 869 47.76 -13.43 -7.38
C LEU A 869 48.23 -12.13 -8.08
N PHE A 870 48.44 -11.05 -7.32
CA PHE A 870 48.79 -9.74 -7.85
C PHE A 870 50.09 -9.20 -7.27
N ARG A 871 50.84 -8.46 -8.08
CA ARG A 871 51.97 -7.64 -7.63
C ARG A 871 51.51 -6.22 -7.40
N SER A 872 51.61 -5.76 -6.17
CA SER A 872 51.09 -4.45 -5.75
C SER A 872 52.13 -3.36 -5.87
N LEU A 873 51.71 -2.14 -6.26
CA LEU A 873 52.56 -0.96 -6.32
C LEU A 873 51.80 0.28 -5.81
N ALA A 874 52.42 1.04 -4.91
CA ALA A 874 51.84 2.27 -4.40
C ALA A 874 52.07 3.44 -5.38
N MET A 875 50.97 4.05 -5.86
CA MET A 875 50.92 5.25 -6.69
C MET A 875 50.49 6.44 -5.83
N THR A 876 51.44 7.10 -5.17
CA THR A 876 51.16 8.12 -4.14
C THR A 876 51.07 9.54 -4.68
N VAL A 877 52.09 10.03 -5.38
CA VAL A 877 52.16 11.40 -5.92
C VAL A 877 52.76 11.36 -7.34
N PRO A 878 52.01 11.79 -8.37
CA PRO A 878 52.41 11.69 -9.78
C PRO A 878 53.63 12.53 -10.17
#